data_AF-A0A1C6T9G2-F1
#
_entry.id   AF-A0A1C6T9G2-F1
#
_cell.length_a   1.000
_cell.length_b   1.000
_cell.length_c   1.000
_cell.angle_alpha   90.00
_cell.angle_beta   90.00
_cell.angle_gamma   90.00
#
_symmetry.space_group_name_H-M   'P 1'
#
loop_
_entity.id
_entity.type
_entity.pdbx_description
1 polymer ?
#
loop_
_entity_poly.entity_id
_entity_poly.type
_entity_poly.pdbx_seq_one_letter_code
_entity_poly.pdbx_strand_id
1 'polypeptide(L)'
;MTTHPDPAAHPNTGAPAEPRPVADAPASPATPAGPFGRLDTVPRAADTAGELQPYAELGLRDDEYERIRQILDRRPTQSELAMYSIMWSEHCSYKSSKVHLRQFGEKAPPSDRLLAGIGENAGVVQVSDKLAVTFKVESHNHPSFVEPYQGAATGVGGIVRDILAMGARPVAVMDPLRFGAADHPDTARVLPGVVAGVGGYGNCLGLPNIGGEVVFDPCYQGNPLVNALCLGVLPVDRLQKKEAAGPGNVVVLMGAKTGRDGIGGVSVLASATFDEGSEQRRPSVQVGDPFIEKLLIEACLELYDAELVVGIQDLGGAGLTCALTETAAAAGTGMRVWLERVPLREPSMEPHEILASESQERMLLVVEPEKLEAVLKTCDKWGVLATAIGEVTPPAEDGRPGRLLITWRDQLVVDVPPGSLVDDGPVYARPMREPADLILLQADRAETLPRPATPDALRETLFRMIASPNLCDRTWVTEQYDRYVLGNTVLAQPEDSGVIRIDERSGLGVALSVDGNGRYARLDPYQGTKLALAEAYRNVAVTGAKPIAVTNCLNFGSPEDPGVMWQFAEAVRGLADGCQELGIPVTGGNVSFYNQTGAAAIHPTPVVGVLGILDDVAERVPMGFALRPAGEHDLIFLLGETRNELSGSEWAWVTHGHLGGVPPRVDLAREQALGDLLAEAARVGHLNSAHDLSDGGLAQSLVESCLRRGVGARIALPDRFTTGSLPFVYLFSESAARAVVSVPRGHEKAFTALCAERGVPVEAIGVTDSTAGVLEVRGQFEIGLDELRDAYTATLPQLFGGAEVVDVPAPATGVAGAVEAVPVAEMAPIGGTPAGPTASGEAAGSVPTVAGSVPTGDLEAASAGGTTPATERAATGADPVDRAPVPTEAEPAADAHSKPTAAGDGTAAVDAQGASAADGDTEGSGENASTDRR
;
A
#
# COMPACT_ATOMS: atom_id res chain seq x y z
N MET A 1 13.62 -43.16 20.13
CA MET A 1 14.18 -44.50 20.46
C MET A 1 14.00 -45.39 19.25
N THR A 2 15.10 -46.07 18.86
CA THR A 2 15.25 -47.24 17.94
C THR A 2 14.77 -47.13 16.48
N THR A 3 15.51 -47.41 15.40
CA THR A 3 16.91 -47.82 15.11
C THR A 3 17.10 -47.89 13.57
N HIS A 4 18.12 -47.20 13.02
CA HIS A 4 19.08 -47.49 11.90
C HIS A 4 18.81 -48.54 10.78
N PRO A 5 19.62 -48.63 9.67
CA PRO A 5 20.50 -47.65 8.97
C PRO A 5 20.49 -47.75 7.40
N ASP A 6 21.24 -46.85 6.76
CA ASP A 6 21.73 -46.89 5.36
C ASP A 6 22.81 -47.99 5.15
N PRO A 7 23.06 -48.49 3.91
CA PRO A 7 24.41 -48.30 3.36
C PRO A 7 24.52 -48.16 1.82
N ALA A 8 25.57 -47.44 1.40
CA ALA A 8 26.04 -47.26 0.03
C ALA A 8 27.03 -48.34 -0.49
N ALA A 9 27.13 -48.41 -1.84
CA ALA A 9 28.27 -48.79 -2.72
C ALA A 9 28.70 -50.29 -2.81
N HIS A 10 29.07 -50.95 -3.93
CA HIS A 10 29.45 -50.68 -5.34
C HIS A 10 29.35 -52.05 -6.12
N PRO A 11 30.00 -52.31 -7.28
CA PRO A 11 29.79 -51.87 -8.67
C PRO A 11 29.60 -53.07 -9.65
N ASN A 12 29.07 -52.89 -10.87
CA ASN A 12 29.51 -53.75 -11.99
C ASN A 12 29.31 -53.16 -13.40
N THR A 13 30.21 -53.62 -14.27
CA THR A 13 30.59 -53.24 -15.62
C THR A 13 29.66 -53.77 -16.73
N GLY A 14 29.56 -53.05 -17.86
CA GLY A 14 28.97 -53.56 -19.10
C GLY A 14 28.78 -52.50 -20.19
N ALA A 15 29.46 -52.69 -21.32
CA ALA A 15 29.44 -51.84 -22.52
C ALA A 15 28.12 -51.98 -23.34
N PRO A 16 27.86 -51.13 -24.36
CA PRO A 16 26.53 -50.87 -24.91
C PRO A 16 26.09 -51.92 -25.95
N ALA A 17 24.81 -52.29 -25.94
CA ALA A 17 24.19 -53.19 -26.93
C ALA A 17 23.17 -52.44 -27.81
N GLU A 18 23.29 -52.63 -29.12
CA GLU A 18 22.45 -52.09 -30.20
C GLU A 18 20.98 -52.51 -30.11
N PRO A 19 20.05 -51.69 -30.65
CA PRO A 19 18.61 -51.93 -30.55
C PRO A 19 18.11 -53.02 -31.52
N ARG A 20 17.26 -53.92 -31.00
CA ARG A 20 16.54 -54.95 -31.76
C ARG A 20 15.09 -54.50 -32.00
N PRO A 21 14.49 -54.72 -33.19
CA PRO A 21 13.20 -54.13 -33.55
C PRO A 21 12.03 -54.93 -32.96
N VAL A 22 11.03 -54.23 -32.44
CA VAL A 22 9.76 -54.81 -31.95
C VAL A 22 8.68 -54.57 -33.01
N ALA A 23 7.94 -55.64 -33.29
CA ALA A 23 6.96 -55.79 -34.37
C ALA A 23 5.66 -54.97 -34.20
N ASP A 24 5.03 -54.69 -35.33
CA ASP A 24 3.82 -53.90 -35.54
C ASP A 24 2.60 -54.34 -34.71
N ALA A 25 1.92 -53.35 -34.11
CA ALA A 25 0.56 -53.43 -33.57
C ALA A 25 -0.43 -52.73 -34.52
N PRO A 26 -1.70 -53.16 -34.58
CA PRO A 26 -2.59 -52.85 -35.71
C PRO A 26 -3.07 -51.39 -35.74
N ALA A 27 -3.18 -50.85 -36.96
CA ALA A 27 -3.60 -49.49 -37.26
C ALA A 27 -4.99 -49.15 -36.69
N SER A 28 -5.04 -48.13 -35.84
CA SER A 28 -6.28 -47.40 -35.51
C SER A 28 -6.77 -46.62 -36.73
N PRO A 29 -8.10 -46.48 -36.93
CA PRO A 29 -8.66 -45.89 -38.14
C PRO A 29 -8.20 -44.43 -38.29
N ALA A 30 -7.75 -44.11 -39.50
CA ALA A 30 -7.32 -42.78 -39.90
C ALA A 30 -8.41 -41.74 -39.57
N THR A 31 -8.09 -40.84 -38.64
CA THR A 31 -8.88 -39.63 -38.41
C THR A 31 -8.60 -38.68 -39.58
N PRO A 32 -9.61 -38.17 -40.31
CA PRO A 32 -9.35 -37.22 -41.37
C PRO A 32 -8.85 -35.91 -40.76
N ALA A 33 -7.66 -35.48 -41.17
CA ALA A 33 -7.16 -34.15 -40.85
C ALA A 33 -7.99 -33.08 -41.58
N GLY A 34 -8.58 -32.16 -40.80
CA GLY A 34 -8.87 -30.78 -41.19
C GLY A 34 -8.17 -29.86 -40.19
N PRO A 35 -7.65 -28.68 -40.59
CA PRO A 35 -6.78 -27.88 -39.73
C PRO A 35 -7.63 -27.15 -38.69
N PHE A 36 -7.19 -27.15 -37.44
CA PHE A 36 -7.86 -26.65 -36.24
C PHE A 36 -8.98 -27.58 -35.72
N GLY A 37 -8.82 -28.08 -34.48
CA GLY A 37 -9.93 -28.64 -33.71
C GLY A 37 -11.08 -27.63 -33.73
N ARG A 38 -12.30 -28.09 -33.98
CA ARG A 38 -13.44 -27.22 -34.31
C ARG A 38 -13.59 -26.09 -33.28
N LEU A 39 -13.40 -24.85 -33.73
CA LEU A 39 -13.66 -23.62 -32.97
C LEU A 39 -15.04 -23.68 -32.30
N ASP A 40 -15.11 -23.37 -31.01
CA ASP A 40 -16.35 -23.38 -30.25
C ASP A 40 -17.10 -22.06 -30.40
N THR A 41 -18.14 -22.04 -31.23
CA THR A 41 -18.90 -20.84 -31.60
C THR A 41 -20.24 -20.79 -30.89
N VAL A 42 -20.82 -19.59 -30.79
CA VAL A 42 -22.15 -19.38 -30.18
C VAL A 42 -23.24 -20.24 -30.84
N PRO A 43 -23.34 -20.34 -32.19
CA PRO A 43 -24.29 -21.25 -32.83
C PRO A 43 -24.05 -22.73 -32.48
N ARG A 44 -22.78 -23.18 -32.44
CA ARG A 44 -22.45 -24.56 -32.05
C ARG A 44 -22.87 -24.86 -30.62
N ALA A 45 -22.63 -23.93 -29.70
CA ALA A 45 -22.98 -24.08 -28.30
C ALA A 45 -24.50 -24.26 -28.09
N ALA A 46 -25.33 -23.61 -28.92
CA ALA A 46 -26.77 -23.84 -28.93
C ALA A 46 -27.14 -25.28 -29.38
N ASP A 47 -26.41 -25.84 -30.34
CA ASP A 47 -26.65 -27.18 -30.88
C ASP A 47 -26.07 -28.32 -30.04
N THR A 48 -25.14 -28.04 -29.11
CA THR A 48 -24.43 -29.06 -28.31
C THR A 48 -24.59 -28.87 -26.80
N ALA A 49 -25.82 -28.62 -26.34
CA ALA A 49 -26.13 -28.36 -24.92
C ALA A 49 -25.63 -29.43 -23.92
N GLY A 50 -25.44 -30.69 -24.36
CA GLY A 50 -24.95 -31.81 -23.53
C GLY A 50 -23.44 -32.10 -23.62
N GLU A 51 -22.67 -31.28 -24.35
CA GLU A 51 -21.21 -31.39 -24.40
C GLU A 51 -20.61 -31.02 -23.03
N LEU A 52 -19.75 -31.90 -22.49
CA LEU A 52 -19.10 -31.68 -21.19
C LEU A 52 -18.03 -30.58 -21.32
N GLN A 53 -17.94 -29.71 -20.31
CA GLN A 53 -16.98 -28.61 -20.26
C GLN A 53 -16.18 -28.65 -18.95
N PRO A 54 -14.89 -28.26 -18.94
CA PRO A 54 -14.00 -28.37 -17.79
C PRO A 54 -14.16 -27.19 -16.80
N TYR A 55 -15.39 -26.80 -16.46
CA TYR A 55 -15.63 -25.61 -15.62
C TYR A 55 -15.02 -25.73 -14.22
N ALA A 56 -15.02 -26.93 -13.63
CA ALA A 56 -14.41 -27.18 -12.32
C ALA A 56 -12.88 -26.99 -12.34
N GLU A 57 -12.22 -27.37 -13.44
CA GLU A 57 -10.77 -27.16 -13.61
C GLU A 57 -10.41 -25.68 -13.77
N LEU A 58 -11.37 -24.84 -14.18
CA LEU A 58 -11.21 -23.40 -14.30
C LEU A 58 -11.54 -22.65 -12.99
N GLY A 59 -12.02 -23.36 -11.96
CA GLY A 59 -12.30 -22.80 -10.63
C GLY A 59 -13.78 -22.44 -10.38
N LEU A 60 -14.69 -22.81 -11.29
CA LEU A 60 -16.13 -22.61 -11.12
C LEU A 60 -16.77 -23.77 -10.35
N ARG A 61 -17.79 -23.45 -9.55
CA ARG A 61 -18.65 -24.43 -8.87
C ARG A 61 -19.81 -24.87 -9.76
N ASP A 62 -20.42 -26.01 -9.44
CA ASP A 62 -21.56 -26.57 -10.19
C ASP A 62 -22.74 -25.57 -10.28
N ASP A 63 -23.04 -24.86 -9.18
CA ASP A 63 -24.10 -23.86 -9.14
C ASP A 63 -23.75 -22.59 -9.92
N GLU A 64 -22.48 -22.16 -9.88
CA GLU A 64 -21.98 -21.06 -10.71
C GLU A 64 -22.10 -21.41 -12.21
N TYR A 65 -21.71 -22.61 -12.62
CA TYR A 65 -21.84 -23.08 -14.01
C TYR A 65 -23.29 -23.19 -14.47
N GLU A 66 -24.19 -23.75 -13.66
CA GLU A 66 -25.61 -23.80 -14.00
C GLU A 66 -26.24 -22.41 -14.11
N ARG A 67 -25.82 -21.45 -13.28
CA ARG A 67 -26.25 -20.06 -13.39
C ARG A 67 -25.77 -19.42 -14.69
N ILE A 68 -24.53 -19.66 -15.12
CA ILE A 68 -24.02 -19.21 -16.41
C ILE A 68 -24.89 -19.76 -17.55
N ARG A 69 -25.24 -21.06 -17.50
CA ARG A 69 -26.12 -21.66 -18.52
C ARG A 69 -27.50 -21.01 -18.57
N GLN A 70 -28.06 -20.67 -17.42
CA GLN A 70 -29.36 -19.98 -17.32
C GLN A 70 -29.29 -18.55 -17.88
N ILE A 71 -28.22 -17.82 -17.59
CA ILE A 71 -27.99 -16.45 -18.11
C ILE A 71 -27.90 -16.48 -19.65
N LEU A 72 -27.21 -17.46 -20.21
CA LEU A 72 -26.97 -17.55 -21.65
C LEU A 72 -28.09 -18.26 -22.41
N ASP A 73 -28.97 -19.00 -21.73
CA ASP A 73 -29.98 -19.91 -22.31
C ASP A 73 -29.39 -21.00 -23.22
N ARG A 74 -28.15 -21.40 -22.93
CA ARG A 74 -27.38 -22.47 -23.61
C ARG A 74 -26.14 -22.79 -22.79
N ARG A 75 -25.34 -23.77 -23.23
CA ARG A 75 -23.98 -23.88 -22.68
C ARG A 75 -23.12 -22.67 -23.11
N PRO A 76 -22.19 -22.19 -22.28
CA PRO A 76 -21.21 -21.20 -22.73
C PRO A 76 -20.30 -21.78 -23.82
N THR A 77 -19.75 -20.94 -24.69
CA THR A 77 -18.59 -21.32 -25.51
C THR A 77 -17.35 -21.48 -24.63
N GLN A 78 -16.27 -22.05 -25.15
CA GLN A 78 -14.98 -22.07 -24.44
C GLN A 78 -14.51 -20.66 -24.04
N SER A 79 -14.67 -19.66 -24.92
CA SER A 79 -14.31 -18.27 -24.62
C SER A 79 -15.20 -17.67 -23.54
N GLU A 80 -16.51 -17.87 -23.61
CA GLU A 80 -17.44 -17.35 -22.59
C GLU A 80 -17.21 -18.02 -21.24
N LEU A 81 -16.98 -19.34 -21.22
CA LEU A 81 -16.69 -20.07 -20.00
C LEU A 81 -15.42 -19.54 -19.34
N ALA A 82 -14.36 -19.31 -20.13
CA ALA A 82 -13.13 -18.70 -19.63
C ALA A 82 -13.40 -17.28 -19.07
N MET A 83 -14.16 -16.45 -19.78
CA MET A 83 -14.50 -15.10 -19.32
C MET A 83 -15.26 -15.12 -18.00
N TYR A 84 -16.30 -15.95 -17.86
CA TYR A 84 -17.05 -16.10 -16.61
C TYR A 84 -16.17 -16.64 -15.49
N SER A 85 -15.33 -17.63 -15.77
CA SER A 85 -14.44 -18.21 -14.77
C SER A 85 -13.49 -17.21 -14.16
N ILE A 86 -12.98 -16.28 -14.97
CA ILE A 86 -12.06 -15.25 -14.51
C ILE A 86 -12.83 -14.13 -13.80
N MET A 87 -13.91 -13.61 -14.39
CA MET A 87 -14.67 -12.49 -13.82
C MET A 87 -15.40 -12.88 -12.52
N TRP A 88 -15.79 -14.15 -12.34
CA TRP A 88 -16.41 -14.67 -11.12
C TRP A 88 -15.41 -15.32 -10.15
N SER A 89 -14.10 -15.18 -10.41
CA SER A 89 -13.05 -15.54 -9.45
C SER A 89 -13.11 -14.66 -8.19
N GLU A 90 -12.50 -15.11 -7.09
CA GLU A 90 -12.47 -14.29 -5.86
C GLU A 90 -11.75 -12.96 -6.08
N HIS A 91 -10.66 -12.99 -6.84
CA HIS A 91 -9.82 -11.82 -7.12
C HIS A 91 -10.53 -10.72 -7.93
N CYS A 92 -11.35 -11.07 -8.94
CA CYS A 92 -12.10 -10.07 -9.72
C CYS A 92 -13.43 -9.68 -9.07
N SER A 93 -14.20 -10.66 -8.58
CA SER A 93 -15.58 -10.41 -8.12
C SER A 93 -15.70 -9.99 -6.66
N TYR A 94 -14.65 -10.24 -5.86
CA TYR A 94 -14.67 -10.03 -4.41
C TYR A 94 -15.83 -10.79 -3.74
N LYS A 95 -16.22 -11.95 -4.29
CA LYS A 95 -17.46 -12.66 -3.95
C LYS A 95 -17.63 -12.97 -2.47
N SER A 96 -16.55 -13.14 -1.71
CA SER A 96 -16.58 -13.39 -0.26
C SER A 96 -16.40 -12.12 0.58
N SER A 97 -15.79 -11.06 0.04
CA SER A 97 -15.51 -9.81 0.77
C SER A 97 -16.54 -8.70 0.54
N LYS A 98 -17.19 -8.64 -0.62
CA LYS A 98 -18.08 -7.54 -1.05
C LYS A 98 -19.15 -7.18 -0.01
N VAL A 99 -19.71 -8.18 0.68
CA VAL A 99 -20.74 -7.99 1.73
C VAL A 99 -20.21 -7.26 2.97
N HIS A 100 -18.91 -7.33 3.24
CA HIS A 100 -18.26 -6.64 4.35
C HIS A 100 -17.74 -5.27 3.93
N LEU A 101 -17.16 -5.17 2.73
CA LEU A 101 -16.56 -3.93 2.20
C LEU A 101 -17.57 -2.79 2.05
N ARG A 102 -18.88 -3.10 1.89
CA ARG A 102 -19.94 -2.09 1.87
C ARG A 102 -19.92 -1.14 3.08
N GLN A 103 -19.36 -1.58 4.20
CA GLN A 103 -19.21 -0.75 5.40
C GLN A 103 -18.39 0.52 5.12
N PHE A 104 -17.41 0.48 4.21
CA PHE A 104 -16.63 1.67 3.85
C PHE A 104 -17.49 2.75 3.17
N GLY A 105 -18.53 2.37 2.43
CA GLY A 105 -19.51 3.30 1.88
C GLY A 105 -20.59 3.70 2.90
N GLU A 106 -21.13 2.74 3.65
CA GLU A 106 -22.19 2.97 4.64
C GLU A 106 -21.75 3.86 5.81
N LYS A 107 -20.48 3.77 6.20
CA LYS A 107 -19.88 4.53 7.30
C LYS A 107 -18.92 5.62 6.81
N ALA A 108 -18.89 5.90 5.50
CA ALA A 108 -18.02 6.91 4.94
C ALA A 108 -18.26 8.26 5.65
N PRO A 109 -17.22 8.87 6.25
CA PRO A 109 -17.36 10.22 6.77
C PRO A 109 -17.64 11.18 5.61
N PRO A 110 -18.43 12.25 5.83
CA PRO A 110 -18.62 13.29 4.83
C PRO A 110 -17.27 13.88 4.39
N SER A 111 -17.04 13.99 3.09
CA SER A 111 -15.81 14.55 2.53
C SER A 111 -16.11 15.38 1.30
N ASP A 112 -15.75 16.66 1.36
CA ASP A 112 -15.84 17.58 0.21
C ASP A 112 -14.65 17.41 -0.74
N ARG A 113 -13.69 16.54 -0.42
CA ARG A 113 -12.48 16.31 -1.20
C ARG A 113 -12.57 15.09 -2.12
N LEU A 114 -13.48 14.16 -1.90
CA LEU A 114 -13.54 12.93 -2.68
C LEU A 114 -14.19 13.20 -4.05
N LEU A 115 -13.40 13.14 -5.13
CA LEU A 115 -13.88 13.33 -6.50
C LEU A 115 -14.33 12.00 -7.15
N ALA A 116 -13.64 10.92 -6.81
CA ALA A 116 -13.95 9.55 -7.22
C ALA A 116 -13.62 8.61 -6.06
N GLY A 117 -14.51 7.65 -5.78
CA GLY A 117 -14.36 6.73 -4.65
C GLY A 117 -14.47 5.27 -5.08
N ILE A 118 -14.95 4.44 -4.16
CA ILE A 118 -15.13 2.99 -4.37
C ILE A 118 -15.96 2.72 -5.63
N GLY A 119 -15.41 1.90 -6.52
CA GLY A 119 -16.04 1.53 -7.80
C GLY A 119 -15.30 2.04 -9.03
N GLU A 120 -14.44 3.05 -8.89
CA GLU A 120 -13.47 3.48 -9.90
C GLU A 120 -12.13 2.73 -9.76
N ASN A 121 -11.23 2.82 -10.75
CA ASN A 121 -9.97 2.06 -10.74
C ASN A 121 -9.07 2.45 -9.55
N ALA A 122 -9.07 3.73 -9.19
CA ALA A 122 -8.43 4.24 -7.98
C ALA A 122 -9.20 5.46 -7.42
N GLY A 123 -9.12 5.66 -6.11
CA GLY A 123 -9.79 6.77 -5.44
C GLY A 123 -9.07 8.10 -5.65
N VAL A 124 -9.82 9.17 -5.92
CA VAL A 124 -9.28 10.51 -6.25
C VAL A 124 -9.71 11.54 -5.22
N VAL A 125 -8.73 12.22 -4.66
CA VAL A 125 -8.89 13.20 -3.57
C VAL A 125 -8.40 14.56 -4.04
N GLN A 126 -9.26 15.57 -3.96
CA GLN A 126 -8.94 16.95 -4.23
C GLN A 126 -8.05 17.52 -3.11
N VAL A 127 -6.87 18.01 -3.51
CA VAL A 127 -5.87 18.56 -2.59
C VAL A 127 -5.85 20.09 -2.65
N SER A 128 -6.24 20.69 -3.77
CA SER A 128 -6.48 22.14 -3.94
C SER A 128 -7.57 22.41 -4.97
N ASP A 129 -7.92 23.68 -5.21
CA ASP A 129 -8.90 24.08 -6.24
C ASP A 129 -8.56 23.59 -7.65
N LYS A 130 -7.28 23.31 -7.93
CA LYS A 130 -6.77 22.95 -9.26
C LYS A 130 -6.20 21.55 -9.35
N LEU A 131 -5.74 20.99 -8.25
CA LEU A 131 -5.06 19.70 -8.22
C LEU A 131 -5.82 18.68 -7.39
N ALA A 132 -5.82 17.46 -7.88
CA ALA A 132 -6.22 16.26 -7.18
C ALA A 132 -5.07 15.26 -7.16
N VAL A 133 -5.21 14.27 -6.29
CA VAL A 133 -4.28 13.18 -6.10
C VAL A 133 -5.05 11.87 -6.10
N THR A 134 -4.49 10.86 -6.73
CA THR A 134 -4.96 9.49 -6.65
C THR A 134 -3.89 8.62 -6.02
N PHE A 135 -4.30 7.66 -5.22
CA PHE A 135 -3.39 6.70 -4.59
C PHE A 135 -4.14 5.40 -4.32
N LYS A 136 -3.47 4.29 -4.58
CA LYS A 136 -4.02 2.94 -4.40
C LYS A 136 -2.88 2.00 -4.06
N VAL A 137 -3.19 0.99 -3.25
CA VAL A 137 -2.30 -0.12 -2.94
C VAL A 137 -2.91 -1.42 -3.46
N GLU A 138 -2.08 -2.25 -4.07
CA GLU A 138 -2.43 -3.57 -4.59
C GLU A 138 -1.54 -4.67 -4.01
N SER A 139 -1.82 -5.93 -4.35
CA SER A 139 -1.04 -7.10 -3.94
C SER A 139 -0.64 -7.94 -5.13
N HIS A 140 0.58 -8.45 -5.10
CA HIS A 140 1.08 -9.42 -6.09
C HIS A 140 1.75 -10.62 -5.39
N ASN A 141 1.12 -11.10 -4.31
CA ASN A 141 1.66 -12.09 -3.36
C ASN A 141 2.03 -13.43 -4.01
N HIS A 142 1.05 -14.16 -4.56
CA HIS A 142 1.28 -15.51 -5.10
C HIS A 142 2.32 -15.52 -6.24
N PRO A 143 2.28 -14.61 -7.23
CA PRO A 143 3.29 -14.62 -8.28
C PRO A 143 4.68 -14.29 -7.75
N SER A 144 4.79 -13.39 -6.75
CA SER A 144 6.07 -13.04 -6.12
C SER A 144 6.67 -14.17 -5.27
N PHE A 145 5.86 -15.14 -4.84
CA PHE A 145 6.40 -16.34 -4.21
C PHE A 145 7.05 -17.29 -5.25
N VAL A 146 6.39 -17.44 -6.40
CA VAL A 146 6.76 -18.38 -7.47
C VAL A 146 7.94 -17.86 -8.30
N GLU A 147 7.87 -16.60 -8.75
CA GLU A 147 8.92 -15.89 -9.48
C GLU A 147 9.05 -14.49 -8.85
N PRO A 148 9.98 -14.32 -7.88
CA PRO A 148 10.03 -13.11 -7.05
C PRO A 148 10.31 -11.81 -7.80
N TYR A 149 11.17 -11.84 -8.82
CA TYR A 149 11.53 -10.62 -9.55
C TYR A 149 10.35 -10.13 -10.38
N GLN A 150 9.81 -11.02 -11.20
CA GLN A 150 8.73 -10.69 -12.12
C GLN A 150 7.44 -10.40 -11.37
N GLY A 151 7.10 -11.20 -10.35
CA GLY A 151 5.90 -10.96 -9.55
C GLY A 151 5.91 -9.58 -8.88
N ALA A 152 7.05 -9.14 -8.37
CA ALA A 152 7.17 -7.81 -7.77
C ALA A 152 7.17 -6.70 -8.83
N ALA A 153 7.90 -6.88 -9.93
CA ALA A 153 7.98 -5.93 -11.03
C ALA A 153 6.60 -5.65 -11.68
N THR A 154 5.83 -6.70 -11.97
CA THR A 154 4.48 -6.55 -12.52
C THR A 154 3.48 -6.04 -11.49
N GLY A 155 3.73 -6.26 -10.19
CA GLY A 155 3.01 -5.59 -9.11
C GLY A 155 3.13 -4.07 -9.17
N VAL A 156 4.35 -3.55 -9.37
CA VAL A 156 4.59 -2.11 -9.55
C VAL A 156 3.96 -1.59 -10.85
N GLY A 157 4.14 -2.30 -11.97
CA GLY A 157 3.55 -1.87 -13.24
C GLY A 157 2.01 -1.86 -13.23
N GLY A 158 1.38 -2.87 -12.63
CA GLY A 158 -0.08 -2.93 -12.47
C GLY A 158 -0.65 -1.69 -11.77
N ILE A 159 -0.12 -1.37 -10.59
CA ILE A 159 -0.61 -0.23 -9.81
C ILE A 159 -0.35 1.11 -10.51
N VAL A 160 0.74 1.24 -11.27
CA VAL A 160 1.03 2.44 -12.06
C VAL A 160 -0.02 2.65 -13.15
N ARG A 161 -0.50 1.57 -13.79
CA ARG A 161 -1.54 1.66 -14.82
C ARG A 161 -2.91 2.02 -14.25
N ASP A 162 -3.27 1.53 -13.06
CA ASP A 162 -4.49 1.97 -12.36
C ASP A 162 -4.53 3.49 -12.18
N ILE A 163 -3.41 4.05 -11.70
CA ILE A 163 -3.25 5.48 -11.48
C ILE A 163 -3.32 6.26 -12.80
N LEU A 164 -2.70 5.74 -13.85
CA LEU A 164 -2.71 6.34 -15.18
C LEU A 164 -4.12 6.35 -15.79
N ALA A 165 -4.92 5.30 -15.58
CA ALA A 165 -6.30 5.18 -16.06
C ALA A 165 -7.22 6.26 -15.47
N MET A 166 -6.91 6.78 -14.27
CA MET A 166 -7.65 7.89 -13.66
C MET A 166 -7.32 9.27 -14.29
N GLY A 167 -6.38 9.33 -15.23
CA GLY A 167 -5.90 10.59 -15.82
C GLY A 167 -4.70 11.21 -15.11
N ALA A 168 -4.13 10.50 -14.13
CA ALA A 168 -3.05 11.03 -13.31
C ALA A 168 -1.68 10.64 -13.82
N ARG A 169 -0.71 11.54 -13.64
CA ARG A 169 0.71 11.22 -13.81
C ARG A 169 1.18 10.50 -12.54
N PRO A 170 1.67 9.25 -12.62
CA PRO A 170 2.37 8.61 -11.52
C PRO A 170 3.59 9.44 -11.11
N VAL A 171 3.76 9.71 -9.81
CA VAL A 171 4.84 10.55 -9.27
C VAL A 171 5.67 9.88 -8.17
N ALA A 172 5.17 8.81 -7.54
CA ALA A 172 5.90 8.07 -6.52
C ALA A 172 5.30 6.68 -6.27
N VAL A 173 6.07 5.79 -5.66
CA VAL A 173 5.66 4.44 -5.23
C VAL A 173 6.07 4.13 -3.78
N MET A 174 5.42 3.13 -3.17
CA MET A 174 5.80 2.57 -1.87
C MET A 174 5.54 1.06 -1.84
N ASP A 175 6.34 0.30 -1.10
CA ASP A 175 6.23 -1.17 -1.08
C ASP A 175 6.16 -1.72 0.35
N PRO A 176 4.97 -2.10 0.82
CA PRO A 176 4.81 -2.87 2.05
C PRO A 176 5.11 -4.37 1.81
N LEU A 177 6.23 -4.87 2.35
CA LEU A 177 6.80 -6.19 2.05
C LEU A 177 6.94 -7.08 3.29
N ARG A 178 6.35 -8.29 3.25
CA ARG A 178 6.32 -9.21 4.41
C ARG A 178 6.87 -10.55 3.97
N PHE A 179 7.85 -11.05 4.71
CA PHE A 179 8.56 -12.29 4.40
C PHE A 179 8.59 -13.24 5.59
N GLY A 180 9.01 -14.48 5.34
CA GLY A 180 9.26 -15.49 6.36
C GLY A 180 10.34 -15.07 7.38
N ALA A 181 10.84 -16.03 8.16
CA ALA A 181 11.96 -15.75 9.06
C ALA A 181 13.17 -15.27 8.24
N ALA A 182 13.85 -14.22 8.72
CA ALA A 182 14.90 -13.54 7.95
C ALA A 182 16.11 -14.44 7.66
N ASP A 183 16.41 -15.39 8.55
CA ASP A 183 17.50 -16.36 8.43
C ASP A 183 17.08 -17.66 7.70
N HIS A 184 15.82 -17.77 7.27
CA HIS A 184 15.35 -18.95 6.55
C HIS A 184 15.91 -18.99 5.12
N PRO A 185 16.37 -20.16 4.63
CA PRO A 185 16.95 -20.27 3.28
C PRO A 185 16.02 -19.80 2.16
N ASP A 186 14.72 -20.03 2.30
CA ASP A 186 13.73 -19.60 1.30
C ASP A 186 13.54 -18.08 1.28
N THR A 187 13.68 -17.40 2.43
CA THR A 187 13.65 -15.93 2.50
C THR A 187 14.85 -15.33 1.74
N ALA A 188 16.02 -15.96 1.83
CA ALA A 188 17.21 -15.58 1.05
C ALA A 188 17.05 -15.77 -0.47
N ARG A 189 16.06 -16.56 -0.92
CA ARG A 189 15.66 -16.67 -2.33
C ARG A 189 14.66 -15.59 -2.71
N VAL A 190 13.60 -15.42 -1.92
CA VAL A 190 12.45 -14.57 -2.27
C VAL A 190 12.77 -13.09 -2.15
N LEU A 191 13.32 -12.66 -1.01
CA LEU A 191 13.49 -11.24 -0.70
C LEU A 191 14.40 -10.51 -1.69
N PRO A 192 15.61 -11.00 -2.05
CA PRO A 192 16.45 -10.32 -3.03
C PRO A 192 15.79 -10.20 -4.41
N GLY A 193 15.06 -11.23 -4.84
CA GLY A 193 14.33 -11.18 -6.11
C GLY A 193 13.21 -10.15 -6.11
N VAL A 194 12.39 -10.09 -5.05
CA VAL A 194 11.35 -9.06 -4.89
C VAL A 194 11.96 -7.66 -4.90
N VAL A 195 13.01 -7.43 -4.10
CA VAL A 195 13.67 -6.12 -4.02
C VAL A 195 14.23 -5.71 -5.38
N ALA A 196 14.91 -6.61 -6.08
CA ALA A 196 15.41 -6.34 -7.43
C ALA A 196 14.29 -6.09 -8.44
N GLY A 197 13.13 -6.76 -8.32
CA GLY A 197 11.95 -6.56 -9.17
C GLY A 197 11.30 -5.18 -8.98
N VAL A 198 11.06 -4.79 -7.72
CA VAL A 198 10.55 -3.46 -7.35
C VAL A 198 11.47 -2.36 -7.90
N GLY A 199 12.76 -2.45 -7.59
CA GLY A 199 13.75 -1.47 -8.05
C GLY A 199 13.90 -1.46 -9.56
N GLY A 200 13.95 -2.64 -10.18
CA GLY A 200 14.07 -2.78 -11.64
C GLY A 200 12.94 -2.07 -12.39
N TYR A 201 11.69 -2.21 -11.93
CA TYR A 201 10.55 -1.59 -12.60
C TYR A 201 10.44 -0.09 -12.26
N GLY A 202 10.43 0.27 -10.97
CA GLY A 202 10.27 1.65 -10.51
C GLY A 202 11.37 2.58 -11.02
N ASN A 203 12.63 2.14 -10.98
CA ASN A 203 13.77 2.94 -11.45
C ASN A 203 13.69 3.17 -12.96
N CYS A 204 13.32 2.16 -13.75
CA CYS A 204 13.18 2.26 -15.20
C CYS A 204 12.04 3.19 -15.63
N LEU A 205 10.93 3.19 -14.88
CA LEU A 205 9.84 4.15 -15.08
C LEU A 205 10.25 5.59 -14.72
N GLY A 206 11.26 5.74 -13.85
CA GLY A 206 11.63 7.01 -13.26
C GLY A 206 10.61 7.46 -12.22
N LEU A 207 10.20 6.56 -11.33
CA LEU A 207 9.38 6.84 -10.16
C LEU A 207 10.20 6.68 -8.89
N PRO A 208 10.24 7.69 -8.00
CA PRO A 208 10.91 7.55 -6.72
C PRO A 208 10.09 6.64 -5.81
N ASN A 209 10.77 5.71 -5.16
CA ASN A 209 10.24 5.00 -4.01
C ASN A 209 10.42 5.88 -2.77
N ILE A 210 9.32 6.19 -2.08
CA ILE A 210 9.29 7.19 -1.00
C ILE A 210 8.90 6.64 0.36
N GLY A 211 8.47 5.38 0.44
CA GLY A 211 8.03 4.74 1.67
C GLY A 211 7.77 3.24 1.50
N GLY A 212 7.35 2.57 2.55
CA GLY A 212 7.10 1.13 2.54
C GLY A 212 7.44 0.50 3.88
N GLU A 213 7.29 -0.82 3.95
CA GLU A 213 7.59 -1.60 5.15
C GLU A 213 8.38 -2.84 4.75
N VAL A 214 9.23 -3.34 5.65
CA VAL A 214 9.83 -4.67 5.52
C VAL A 214 9.68 -5.38 6.86
N VAL A 215 8.87 -6.44 6.88
CA VAL A 215 8.56 -7.21 8.09
C VAL A 215 8.88 -8.68 7.87
N PHE A 216 9.49 -9.30 8.88
CA PHE A 216 9.83 -10.72 8.91
C PHE A 216 9.03 -11.43 9.99
N ASP A 217 8.31 -12.47 9.60
CA ASP A 217 7.61 -13.36 10.52
C ASP A 217 7.48 -14.77 9.91
N PRO A 218 7.76 -15.85 10.65
CA PRO A 218 7.61 -17.22 10.16
C PRO A 218 6.24 -17.54 9.55
N CYS A 219 5.16 -16.85 9.94
CA CYS A 219 3.83 -17.09 9.36
C CYS A 219 3.73 -16.79 7.85
N TYR A 220 4.64 -15.96 7.31
CA TYR A 220 4.67 -15.62 5.87
C TYR A 220 5.59 -16.53 5.05
N GLN A 221 6.19 -17.57 5.62
CA GLN A 221 7.24 -18.36 4.95
C GLN A 221 6.81 -18.98 3.62
N GLY A 222 5.56 -19.44 3.50
CA GLY A 222 5.00 -20.00 2.27
C GLY A 222 4.10 -19.03 1.49
N ASN A 223 3.87 -17.83 2.02
CA ASN A 223 2.99 -16.80 1.44
C ASN A 223 3.55 -15.42 1.78
N PRO A 224 4.67 -14.99 1.15
CA PRO A 224 5.15 -13.62 1.29
C PRO A 224 4.09 -12.64 0.76
N LEU A 225 4.04 -11.45 1.38
CA LEU A 225 3.15 -10.38 0.92
C LEU A 225 3.99 -9.33 0.21
N VAL A 226 3.65 -9.09 -1.05
CA VAL A 226 4.29 -8.08 -1.89
C VAL A 226 3.18 -7.14 -2.33
N ASN A 227 3.07 -6.05 -1.59
CA ASN A 227 2.15 -4.98 -1.89
C ASN A 227 2.89 -3.83 -2.55
N ALA A 228 2.24 -3.18 -3.52
CA ALA A 228 2.76 -2.00 -4.19
C ALA A 228 1.70 -0.91 -4.15
N LEU A 229 2.12 0.28 -3.74
CA LEU A 229 1.31 1.50 -3.77
C LEU A 229 1.87 2.44 -4.83
N CYS A 230 0.99 3.13 -5.54
CA CYS A 230 1.37 4.24 -6.41
C CYS A 230 0.59 5.50 -6.06
N LEU A 231 1.27 6.64 -6.16
CA LEU A 231 0.74 7.99 -6.01
C LEU A 231 0.75 8.69 -7.37
N GLY A 232 -0.38 9.28 -7.77
CA GLY A 232 -0.49 10.09 -8.98
C GLY A 232 -1.11 11.46 -8.75
N VAL A 233 -0.70 12.42 -9.57
CA VAL A 233 -1.19 13.81 -9.52
C VAL A 233 -1.90 14.15 -10.83
N LEU A 234 -3.04 14.83 -10.73
CA LEU A 234 -3.80 15.31 -11.89
C LEU A 234 -4.45 16.68 -11.63
N PRO A 235 -4.64 17.49 -12.67
CA PRO A 235 -5.61 18.58 -12.63
C PRO A 235 -7.02 18.06 -12.37
N VAL A 236 -7.81 18.80 -11.59
CA VAL A 236 -9.18 18.41 -11.21
C VAL A 236 -10.08 18.19 -12.44
N ASP A 237 -9.89 18.99 -13.49
CA ASP A 237 -10.64 18.93 -14.75
C ASP A 237 -10.17 17.80 -15.69
N ARG A 238 -9.08 17.10 -15.36
CA ARG A 238 -8.52 16.00 -16.16
C ARG A 238 -9.00 14.62 -15.73
N LEU A 239 -9.82 14.53 -14.69
CA LEU A 239 -10.31 13.24 -14.20
C LEU A 239 -10.95 12.44 -15.34
N GLN A 240 -10.37 11.27 -15.64
CA GLN A 240 -10.85 10.41 -16.70
C GLN A 240 -11.92 9.44 -16.18
N LYS A 241 -12.81 9.02 -17.07
CA LYS A 241 -13.82 8.01 -16.82
C LYS A 241 -13.45 6.70 -17.52
N LYS A 242 -13.94 5.59 -16.99
CA LYS A 242 -13.81 4.27 -17.65
C LYS A 242 -14.97 3.92 -18.59
N GLU A 243 -16.10 4.63 -18.51
CA GLU A 243 -17.32 4.29 -19.24
C GLU A 243 -17.14 4.26 -20.76
N ALA A 244 -17.54 3.17 -21.40
CA ALA A 244 -17.63 3.07 -22.87
C ALA A 244 -18.90 3.71 -23.41
N ALA A 245 -19.01 5.03 -23.23
CA ALA A 245 -20.13 5.81 -23.73
C ALA A 245 -20.01 6.12 -25.23
N GLY A 246 -21.15 6.43 -25.86
CA GLY A 246 -21.23 6.85 -27.26
C GLY A 246 -21.21 5.69 -28.25
N PRO A 247 -22.38 5.10 -28.60
CA PRO A 247 -22.47 4.11 -29.67
C PRO A 247 -21.83 4.61 -30.97
N GLY A 248 -21.02 3.78 -31.61
CA GLY A 248 -20.21 4.13 -32.77
C GLY A 248 -18.78 4.58 -32.45
N ASN A 249 -18.46 4.86 -31.18
CA ASN A 249 -17.09 5.10 -30.76
C ASN A 249 -16.21 3.87 -30.99
N VAL A 250 -14.96 4.12 -31.34
CA VAL A 250 -13.97 3.09 -31.69
C VAL A 250 -13.29 2.59 -30.42
N VAL A 251 -13.21 1.27 -30.29
CA VAL A 251 -12.45 0.60 -29.22
C VAL A 251 -11.03 0.33 -29.73
N VAL A 252 -10.05 0.93 -29.06
CA VAL A 252 -8.63 0.87 -29.43
C VAL A 252 -7.85 0.16 -28.33
N LEU A 253 -7.06 -0.85 -28.70
CA LEU A 253 -6.07 -1.46 -27.83
C LEU A 253 -4.74 -0.74 -28.03
N MET A 254 -4.17 -0.21 -26.95
CA MET A 254 -2.90 0.51 -26.93
C MET A 254 -1.89 -0.24 -26.06
N GLY A 255 -0.61 -0.25 -26.45
CA GLY A 255 0.48 -0.86 -25.68
C GLY A 255 1.06 -2.14 -26.29
N ALA A 256 1.55 -3.03 -25.45
CA ALA A 256 2.27 -4.24 -25.89
C ALA A 256 1.41 -5.25 -26.66
N LYS A 257 2.07 -6.17 -27.37
CA LYS A 257 1.38 -7.28 -28.06
C LYS A 257 0.91 -8.34 -27.06
N THR A 258 -0.24 -8.93 -27.35
CA THR A 258 -0.88 -9.96 -26.52
C THR A 258 -0.19 -11.32 -26.72
N GLY A 259 0.28 -11.94 -25.65
CA GLY A 259 0.93 -13.25 -25.61
C GLY A 259 0.27 -14.22 -24.63
N ARG A 260 0.80 -15.44 -24.47
CA ARG A 260 0.29 -16.43 -23.50
C ARG A 260 0.78 -16.16 -22.07
N ASP A 261 0.66 -14.92 -21.63
CA ASP A 261 1.13 -14.48 -20.31
C ASP A 261 -0.01 -14.58 -19.30
N GLY A 262 0.25 -15.16 -18.12
CA GLY A 262 -0.69 -15.12 -16.99
C GLY A 262 -2.04 -15.81 -17.19
N ILE A 263 -2.22 -16.63 -18.24
CA ILE A 263 -3.51 -17.30 -18.49
C ILE A 263 -3.85 -18.23 -17.31
N GLY A 264 -4.93 -17.88 -16.58
CA GLY A 264 -5.35 -18.57 -15.36
C GLY A 264 -4.70 -18.07 -14.07
N GLY A 265 -3.92 -16.99 -14.10
CA GLY A 265 -3.28 -16.38 -12.94
C GLY A 265 -4.32 -15.96 -11.89
N VAL A 266 -5.33 -15.21 -12.31
CA VAL A 266 -6.40 -14.72 -11.43
C VAL A 266 -7.34 -15.84 -10.92
N SER A 267 -7.78 -16.73 -11.79
CA SER A 267 -8.79 -17.75 -11.43
C SER A 267 -8.21 -19.00 -10.75
N VAL A 268 -6.94 -19.36 -11.03
CA VAL A 268 -6.32 -20.61 -10.53
C VAL A 268 -5.16 -20.35 -9.58
N LEU A 269 -4.35 -19.31 -9.79
CA LEU A 269 -3.21 -19.02 -8.89
C LEU A 269 -3.62 -18.15 -7.69
N ALA A 270 -4.30 -17.02 -7.93
CA ALA A 270 -4.65 -16.06 -6.89
C ALA A 270 -5.93 -16.42 -6.10
N SER A 271 -6.73 -17.36 -6.61
CA SER A 271 -8.00 -17.79 -5.99
C SER A 271 -7.92 -19.21 -5.38
N ALA A 272 -6.72 -19.76 -5.19
CA ALA A 272 -6.50 -21.08 -4.63
C ALA A 272 -5.31 -21.09 -3.66
N THR A 273 -5.27 -22.10 -2.80
CA THR A 273 -4.20 -22.29 -1.80
C THR A 273 -3.02 -23.05 -2.39
N PHE A 274 -1.79 -22.81 -1.90
CA PHE A 274 -0.61 -23.55 -2.34
C PHE A 274 -0.57 -25.00 -1.82
N ASP A 275 -0.09 -25.91 -2.67
CA ASP A 275 0.20 -27.33 -2.41
C ASP A 275 1.71 -27.67 -2.57
N GLU A 276 2.13 -28.84 -2.09
CA GLU A 276 3.50 -29.37 -2.27
C GLU A 276 3.75 -29.72 -3.76
N GLY A 277 4.08 -28.71 -4.58
CA GLY A 277 4.32 -28.87 -6.03
C GLY A 277 4.12 -27.61 -6.89
N SER A 278 3.75 -26.49 -6.26
CA SER A 278 3.46 -25.21 -6.91
C SER A 278 4.59 -24.61 -7.76
N GLU A 279 5.84 -25.06 -7.59
CA GLU A 279 6.99 -24.67 -8.43
C GLU A 279 6.80 -24.98 -9.92
N GLN A 280 5.93 -25.93 -10.27
CA GLN A 280 5.63 -26.29 -11.67
C GLN A 280 4.84 -25.22 -12.44
N ARG A 281 4.36 -24.16 -11.75
CA ARG A 281 3.53 -23.08 -12.32
C ARG A 281 4.31 -21.84 -12.78
N ARG A 282 5.65 -21.88 -12.74
CA ARG A 282 6.55 -20.80 -13.22
C ARG A 282 6.27 -20.27 -14.64
N PRO A 283 5.91 -21.10 -15.65
CA PRO A 283 5.64 -20.59 -17.00
C PRO A 283 4.44 -19.64 -17.11
N SER A 284 3.63 -19.54 -16.05
CA SER A 284 2.45 -18.68 -15.98
C SER A 284 2.75 -17.28 -15.42
N VAL A 285 3.98 -16.98 -14.96
CA VAL A 285 4.30 -15.66 -14.41
C VAL A 285 4.60 -14.68 -15.54
N GLN A 286 3.92 -13.54 -15.49
CA GLN A 286 4.02 -12.45 -16.45
C GLN A 286 5.42 -11.83 -16.42
N VAL A 287 5.87 -11.26 -17.53
CA VAL A 287 7.11 -10.46 -17.59
C VAL A 287 6.73 -9.05 -17.96
N GLY A 288 7.13 -8.07 -17.15
CA GLY A 288 6.87 -6.66 -17.41
C GLY A 288 7.98 -6.00 -18.24
N ASP A 289 7.61 -5.00 -19.03
CA ASP A 289 8.52 -4.12 -19.78
C ASP A 289 8.33 -2.65 -19.33
N PRO A 290 9.08 -2.20 -18.31
CA PRO A 290 8.94 -0.84 -17.78
C PRO A 290 9.30 0.24 -18.81
N PHE A 291 10.05 -0.08 -19.86
CA PHE A 291 10.40 0.90 -20.89
C PHE A 291 9.20 1.21 -21.79
N ILE A 292 8.43 0.17 -22.16
CA ILE A 292 7.18 0.36 -22.88
C ILE A 292 6.15 1.07 -21.99
N GLU A 293 6.06 0.72 -20.71
CA GLU A 293 5.14 1.39 -19.80
C GLU A 293 5.47 2.88 -19.63
N LYS A 294 6.76 3.25 -19.62
CA LYS A 294 7.15 4.68 -19.61
C LYS A 294 6.64 5.42 -20.85
N LEU A 295 6.76 4.82 -22.04
CA LEU A 295 6.24 5.41 -23.28
C LEU A 295 4.70 5.47 -23.27
N LEU A 296 4.05 4.44 -22.72
CA LEU A 296 2.60 4.37 -22.52
C LEU A 296 2.10 5.51 -21.64
N ILE A 297 2.79 5.81 -20.52
CA ILE A 297 2.48 6.95 -19.63
C ILE A 297 2.51 8.27 -20.41
N GLU A 298 3.60 8.57 -21.11
CA GLU A 298 3.71 9.86 -21.81
C GLU A 298 2.70 9.99 -22.95
N ALA A 299 2.43 8.90 -23.67
CA ALA A 299 1.40 8.88 -24.70
C ALA A 299 0.00 9.12 -24.11
N CYS A 300 -0.38 8.44 -23.03
CA CYS A 300 -1.68 8.64 -22.38
C CYS A 300 -1.87 10.08 -21.89
N LEU A 301 -0.85 10.66 -21.25
CA LEU A 301 -0.92 12.03 -20.75
C LEU A 301 -1.09 13.05 -21.88
N GLU A 302 -0.42 12.86 -23.03
CA GLU A 302 -0.64 13.71 -24.21
C GLU A 302 -2.03 13.52 -24.82
N LEU A 303 -2.58 12.30 -24.81
CA LEU A 303 -3.95 12.03 -25.24
C LEU A 303 -4.98 12.75 -24.36
N TYR A 304 -4.74 12.80 -23.04
CA TYR A 304 -5.61 13.51 -22.10
C TYR A 304 -5.51 15.03 -22.26
N ASP A 305 -4.29 15.56 -22.40
CA ASP A 305 -4.06 17.00 -22.64
C ASP A 305 -4.75 17.50 -23.92
N ALA A 306 -4.85 16.62 -24.92
CA ALA A 306 -5.51 16.91 -26.19
C ALA A 306 -7.01 16.53 -26.22
N GLU A 307 -7.58 16.04 -25.10
CA GLU A 307 -8.98 15.63 -24.98
C GLU A 307 -9.42 14.61 -26.05
N LEU A 308 -8.53 13.66 -26.37
CA LEU A 308 -8.72 12.72 -27.48
C LEU A 308 -9.47 11.44 -27.11
N VAL A 309 -9.68 11.19 -25.82
CA VAL A 309 -10.23 9.94 -25.30
C VAL A 309 -11.55 10.20 -24.59
N VAL A 310 -12.54 9.33 -24.80
CA VAL A 310 -13.86 9.37 -24.14
C VAL A 310 -13.85 8.54 -22.86
N GLY A 311 -13.19 7.39 -22.91
CA GLY A 311 -13.00 6.52 -21.76
C GLY A 311 -11.73 5.69 -21.89
N ILE A 312 -11.14 5.35 -20.75
CA ILE A 312 -9.91 4.55 -20.70
C ILE A 312 -9.99 3.51 -19.58
N GLN A 313 -9.40 2.34 -19.82
CA GLN A 313 -9.23 1.28 -18.83
C GLN A 313 -7.86 0.65 -18.96
N ASP A 314 -7.24 0.29 -17.85
CA ASP A 314 -6.05 -0.54 -17.84
C ASP A 314 -6.37 -2.00 -18.20
N LEU A 315 -5.36 -2.77 -18.59
CA LEU A 315 -5.46 -4.22 -18.69
C LEU A 315 -4.54 -4.86 -17.65
N GLY A 316 -5.10 -5.16 -16.47
CA GLY A 316 -4.47 -5.95 -15.42
C GLY A 316 -4.92 -7.42 -15.43
N GLY A 317 -5.32 -7.92 -14.26
CA GLY A 317 -5.91 -9.25 -14.11
C GLY A 317 -7.10 -9.46 -15.06
N ALA A 318 -7.22 -10.65 -15.65
CA ALA A 318 -8.19 -10.99 -16.69
C ALA A 318 -8.04 -10.28 -18.05
N GLY A 319 -7.10 -9.35 -18.21
CA GLY A 319 -6.75 -8.72 -19.49
C GLY A 319 -7.94 -8.11 -20.24
N LEU A 320 -8.08 -8.46 -21.52
CA LEU A 320 -9.14 -7.94 -22.39
C LEU A 320 -10.54 -8.28 -21.89
N THR A 321 -10.70 -9.41 -21.20
CA THR A 321 -12.00 -9.81 -20.64
C THR A 321 -12.52 -8.77 -19.66
N CYS A 322 -11.70 -8.39 -18.68
CA CYS A 322 -12.09 -7.39 -17.68
C CYS A 322 -12.30 -6.03 -18.36
N ALA A 323 -11.31 -5.54 -19.11
CA ALA A 323 -11.37 -4.21 -19.69
C ALA A 323 -12.59 -4.01 -20.62
N LEU A 324 -12.91 -4.96 -21.49
CA LEU A 324 -14.08 -4.85 -22.39
C LEU A 324 -15.40 -4.92 -21.62
N THR A 325 -15.46 -5.77 -20.59
CA THR A 325 -16.71 -6.03 -19.87
C THR A 325 -17.05 -4.91 -18.91
N GLU A 326 -16.10 -4.47 -18.09
CA GLU A 326 -16.32 -3.41 -17.10
C GLU A 326 -16.68 -2.08 -17.76
N THR A 327 -15.97 -1.70 -18.82
CA THR A 327 -16.21 -0.44 -19.52
C THR A 327 -17.56 -0.43 -20.21
N ALA A 328 -17.99 -1.54 -20.82
CA ALA A 328 -19.31 -1.68 -21.42
C ALA A 328 -20.44 -1.72 -20.37
N ALA A 329 -20.24 -2.47 -19.28
CA ALA A 329 -21.22 -2.58 -18.19
C ALA A 329 -21.46 -1.22 -17.52
N ALA A 330 -20.39 -0.46 -17.23
CA ALA A 330 -20.47 0.86 -16.61
C ALA A 330 -21.32 1.87 -17.41
N ALA A 331 -21.31 1.77 -18.75
CA ALA A 331 -22.08 2.64 -19.63
C ALA A 331 -23.47 2.07 -20.02
N GLY A 332 -23.78 0.82 -19.64
CA GLY A 332 -24.96 0.10 -20.13
C GLY A 332 -24.96 -0.17 -21.63
N THR A 333 -23.80 -0.03 -22.29
CA THR A 333 -23.62 -0.21 -23.73
C THR A 333 -23.16 -1.64 -24.06
N GLY A 334 -23.01 -1.95 -25.34
CA GLY A 334 -22.37 -3.17 -25.81
C GLY A 334 -21.08 -2.86 -26.55
N MET A 335 -20.40 -3.90 -27.02
CA MET A 335 -19.25 -3.74 -27.92
C MET A 335 -19.25 -4.84 -28.96
N ARG A 336 -18.79 -4.51 -30.16
CA ARG A 336 -18.41 -5.49 -31.17
C ARG A 336 -16.89 -5.48 -31.32
N VAL A 337 -16.26 -6.62 -31.09
CA VAL A 337 -14.78 -6.75 -31.07
C VAL A 337 -14.35 -7.84 -32.04
N TRP A 338 -13.29 -7.55 -32.80
CA TRP A 338 -12.68 -8.44 -33.78
C TRP A 338 -11.33 -8.93 -33.28
N LEU A 339 -11.26 -10.18 -32.81
CA LEU A 339 -10.02 -10.71 -32.22
C LEU A 339 -8.88 -10.79 -33.25
N GLU A 340 -9.18 -10.95 -34.55
CA GLU A 340 -8.16 -10.94 -35.61
C GLU A 340 -7.40 -9.62 -35.75
N ARG A 341 -7.92 -8.54 -35.14
CA ARG A 341 -7.26 -7.24 -35.09
C ARG A 341 -6.39 -7.06 -33.85
N VAL A 342 -6.52 -7.92 -32.84
CA VAL A 342 -5.68 -7.84 -31.64
C VAL A 342 -4.24 -8.17 -32.02
N PRO A 343 -3.25 -7.30 -31.74
CA PRO A 343 -1.86 -7.59 -32.02
C PRO A 343 -1.36 -8.75 -31.15
N LEU A 344 -0.94 -9.85 -31.78
CA LEU A 344 -0.47 -11.04 -31.08
C LEU A 344 1.07 -11.16 -31.13
N ARG A 345 1.66 -11.61 -30.02
CA ARG A 345 3.06 -12.08 -29.98
C ARG A 345 3.17 -13.49 -30.55
N GLU A 346 2.14 -14.30 -30.35
CA GLU A 346 2.02 -15.66 -30.86
C GLU A 346 0.81 -15.80 -31.79
N PRO A 347 1.00 -16.01 -33.10
CA PRO A 347 -0.12 -16.13 -34.05
C PRO A 347 -1.03 -17.35 -33.84
N SER A 348 -0.59 -18.33 -33.04
CA SER A 348 -1.30 -19.57 -32.74
C SER A 348 -2.24 -19.47 -31.54
N MET A 349 -2.39 -18.29 -30.92
CA MET A 349 -3.33 -18.11 -29.81
C MET A 349 -4.77 -18.33 -30.25
N GLU A 350 -5.51 -19.06 -29.42
CA GLU A 350 -6.93 -19.32 -29.57
C GLU A 350 -7.76 -18.20 -28.91
N PRO A 351 -9.04 -18.01 -29.28
CA PRO A 351 -9.83 -16.88 -28.80
C PRO A 351 -9.92 -16.71 -27.28
N HIS A 352 -10.07 -17.81 -26.54
CA HIS A 352 -10.12 -17.79 -25.07
C HIS A 352 -8.77 -17.37 -24.46
N GLU A 353 -7.65 -17.67 -25.12
CA GLU A 353 -6.30 -17.30 -24.68
C GLU A 353 -6.02 -15.83 -24.93
N ILE A 354 -6.49 -15.28 -26.04
CA ILE A 354 -6.40 -13.84 -26.35
C ILE A 354 -7.19 -13.03 -25.32
N LEU A 355 -8.40 -13.48 -24.98
CA LEU A 355 -9.29 -12.81 -24.03
C LEU A 355 -8.80 -12.91 -22.58
N ALA A 356 -8.18 -14.03 -22.20
CA ALA A 356 -7.69 -14.30 -20.85
C ALA A 356 -6.24 -13.87 -20.61
N SER A 357 -5.53 -13.43 -21.66
CA SER A 357 -4.12 -13.04 -21.56
C SER A 357 -3.93 -11.83 -20.65
N GLU A 358 -3.02 -11.96 -19.69
CA GLU A 358 -2.62 -10.93 -18.73
C GLU A 358 -1.27 -10.30 -19.14
N SER A 359 -0.97 -10.26 -20.45
CA SER A 359 0.20 -9.51 -20.96
C SER A 359 0.18 -8.08 -20.45
N GLN A 360 1.35 -7.60 -20.01
CA GLN A 360 1.51 -6.32 -19.33
C GLN A 360 1.52 -5.14 -20.32
N GLU A 361 1.56 -3.92 -19.76
CA GLU A 361 1.69 -2.65 -20.51
C GLU A 361 0.65 -2.43 -21.61
N ARG A 362 -0.63 -2.66 -21.30
CA ARG A 362 -1.75 -2.44 -22.24
C ARG A 362 -2.85 -1.56 -21.62
N MET A 363 -3.48 -0.75 -22.46
CA MET A 363 -4.64 0.08 -22.14
C MET A 363 -5.74 -0.11 -23.20
N LEU A 364 -7.00 -0.01 -22.79
CA LEU A 364 -8.18 0.05 -23.65
C LEU A 364 -8.65 1.50 -23.73
N LEU A 365 -8.79 2.04 -24.95
CA LEU A 365 -9.31 3.39 -25.17
C LEU A 365 -10.65 3.33 -25.90
N VAL A 366 -11.55 4.22 -25.55
CA VAL A 366 -12.78 4.53 -26.29
C VAL A 366 -12.61 5.90 -26.92
N VAL A 367 -12.70 5.95 -28.26
CA VAL A 367 -12.31 7.13 -29.06
C VAL A 367 -13.39 7.49 -30.05
N GLU A 368 -13.70 8.79 -30.19
CA GLU A 368 -14.61 9.26 -31.24
C GLU A 368 -14.01 9.01 -32.64
N PRO A 369 -14.80 8.53 -33.62
CA PRO A 369 -14.28 8.19 -34.95
C PRO A 369 -13.48 9.30 -35.63
N GLU A 370 -13.86 10.56 -35.43
CA GLU A 370 -13.20 11.73 -36.00
C GLU A 370 -11.83 12.02 -35.36
N LYS A 371 -11.60 11.53 -34.14
CA LYS A 371 -10.36 11.69 -33.36
C LYS A 371 -9.40 10.51 -33.51
N LEU A 372 -9.83 9.39 -34.09
CA LEU A 372 -9.04 8.16 -34.20
C LEU A 372 -7.66 8.40 -34.83
N GLU A 373 -7.59 9.12 -35.95
CA GLU A 373 -6.31 9.39 -36.63
C GLU A 373 -5.35 10.19 -35.76
N ALA A 374 -5.87 11.13 -34.97
CA ALA A 374 -5.05 11.90 -34.03
C ALA A 374 -4.50 11.01 -32.90
N VAL A 375 -5.34 10.12 -32.35
CA VAL A 375 -4.90 9.13 -31.34
C VAL A 375 -3.79 8.23 -31.90
N LEU A 376 -4.00 7.63 -33.06
CA LEU A 376 -3.02 6.72 -33.67
C LEU A 376 -1.69 7.44 -33.95
N LYS A 377 -1.74 8.69 -34.41
CA LYS A 377 -0.55 9.51 -34.65
C LYS A 377 0.19 9.87 -33.35
N THR A 378 -0.53 10.16 -32.27
CA THR A 378 0.09 10.38 -30.95
C THR A 378 0.78 9.12 -30.45
N CYS A 379 0.14 7.96 -30.58
CA CYS A 379 0.76 6.68 -30.21
C CYS A 379 2.02 6.38 -31.05
N ASP A 380 1.97 6.59 -32.36
CA ASP A 380 3.11 6.42 -33.27
C ASP A 380 4.29 7.34 -32.92
N LYS A 381 4.02 8.61 -32.57
CA LYS A 381 5.03 9.56 -32.10
C LYS A 381 5.82 9.03 -30.89
N TRP A 382 5.14 8.38 -29.96
CA TRP A 382 5.75 7.79 -28.77
C TRP A 382 6.27 6.36 -28.98
N GLY A 383 6.11 5.79 -30.18
CA GLY A 383 6.49 4.41 -30.46
C GLY A 383 5.59 3.37 -29.77
N VAL A 384 4.39 3.76 -29.34
CA VAL A 384 3.41 2.88 -28.70
C VAL A 384 2.46 2.33 -29.75
N LEU A 385 2.30 1.00 -29.79
CA LEU A 385 1.36 0.37 -30.71
C LEU A 385 -0.08 0.72 -30.30
N ALA A 386 -0.91 1.09 -31.26
CA ALA A 386 -2.34 1.29 -31.06
C ALA A 386 -3.12 0.66 -32.23
N THR A 387 -4.21 -0.03 -31.95
CA THR A 387 -4.99 -0.74 -32.97
C THR A 387 -6.48 -0.67 -32.68
N ALA A 388 -7.27 -0.26 -33.66
CA ALA A 388 -8.73 -0.29 -33.59
C ALA A 388 -9.24 -1.75 -33.66
N ILE A 389 -9.67 -2.28 -32.51
CA ILE A 389 -10.09 -3.67 -32.35
C ILE A 389 -11.60 -3.85 -32.30
N GLY A 390 -12.37 -2.78 -32.16
CA GLY A 390 -13.81 -2.87 -31.96
C GLY A 390 -14.56 -1.55 -32.12
N GLU A 391 -15.86 -1.61 -31.86
CA GLU A 391 -16.78 -0.47 -31.81
C GLU A 391 -17.77 -0.62 -30.65
N VAL A 392 -18.13 0.48 -30.01
CA VAL A 392 -19.20 0.54 -29.00
C VAL A 392 -20.54 0.40 -29.71
N THR A 393 -21.41 -0.49 -29.22
CA THR A 393 -22.74 -0.74 -29.78
C THR A 393 -23.84 -0.22 -28.85
N PRO A 394 -24.99 0.22 -29.39
CA PRO A 394 -26.06 0.74 -28.55
C PRO A 394 -26.71 -0.37 -27.71
N PRO A 395 -27.37 -0.01 -26.60
CA PRO A 395 -28.32 -0.91 -25.94
C PRO A 395 -29.43 -1.33 -26.90
N ALA A 396 -30.15 -2.40 -26.56
CA ALA A 396 -31.27 -2.86 -27.37
C ALA A 396 -32.42 -1.84 -27.35
N GLU A 397 -33.20 -1.77 -28.44
CA GLU A 397 -34.33 -0.84 -28.59
C GLU A 397 -35.40 -1.02 -27.49
N ASP A 398 -35.47 -2.20 -26.88
CA ASP A 398 -36.39 -2.54 -25.79
C ASP A 398 -35.86 -2.16 -24.39
N GLY A 399 -34.76 -1.41 -24.32
CA GLY A 399 -34.18 -0.88 -23.09
C GLY A 399 -33.26 -1.86 -22.35
N ARG A 400 -33.00 -3.05 -22.90
CA ARG A 400 -31.99 -3.96 -22.33
C ARG A 400 -30.58 -3.44 -22.59
N PRO A 401 -29.62 -3.69 -21.67
CA PRO A 401 -28.22 -3.35 -21.88
C PRO A 401 -27.67 -3.91 -23.20
N GLY A 402 -26.64 -3.26 -23.74
CA GLY A 402 -25.97 -3.76 -24.92
C GLY A 402 -25.31 -5.13 -24.70
N ARG A 403 -24.85 -5.75 -25.79
CA ARG A 403 -24.20 -7.07 -25.74
C ARG A 403 -22.74 -6.97 -26.14
N LEU A 404 -21.90 -7.77 -25.51
CA LEU A 404 -20.52 -7.98 -25.90
C LEU A 404 -20.49 -9.08 -26.96
N LEU A 405 -20.24 -8.67 -28.20
CA LEU A 405 -20.19 -9.52 -29.38
C LEU A 405 -18.75 -9.62 -29.86
N ILE A 406 -18.10 -10.77 -29.65
CA ILE A 406 -16.71 -10.96 -30.04
C ILE A 406 -16.62 -12.00 -31.14
N THR A 407 -15.96 -11.63 -32.24
CA THR A 407 -15.76 -12.51 -33.39
C THR A 407 -14.29 -12.90 -33.56
N TRP A 408 -14.08 -14.10 -34.09
CA TRP A 408 -12.78 -14.57 -34.55
C TRP A 408 -12.96 -15.24 -35.91
N ARG A 409 -12.25 -14.74 -36.94
CA ARG A 409 -12.33 -15.28 -38.32
C ARG A 409 -13.78 -15.39 -38.82
N ASP A 410 -14.52 -14.28 -38.69
CA ASP A 410 -15.94 -14.16 -39.04
C ASP A 410 -16.90 -15.09 -38.27
N GLN A 411 -16.44 -15.75 -37.21
CA GLN A 411 -17.28 -16.60 -36.34
C GLN A 411 -17.54 -15.91 -35.00
N LEU A 412 -18.80 -15.92 -34.55
CA LEU A 412 -19.18 -15.39 -33.24
C LEU A 412 -18.77 -16.38 -32.14
N VAL A 413 -17.83 -15.96 -31.29
CA VAL A 413 -17.25 -16.79 -30.23
C VAL A 413 -17.68 -16.36 -28.83
N VAL A 414 -18.12 -15.10 -28.67
CA VAL A 414 -18.70 -14.57 -27.43
C VAL A 414 -19.94 -13.77 -27.79
N ASP A 415 -21.02 -14.06 -27.08
CA ASP A 415 -22.26 -13.30 -27.10
C ASP A 415 -22.86 -13.29 -25.68
N VAL A 416 -22.51 -12.26 -24.91
CA VAL A 416 -22.87 -12.14 -23.49
C VAL A 416 -23.37 -10.73 -23.14
N PRO A 417 -24.29 -10.59 -22.18
CA PRO A 417 -24.51 -9.30 -21.51
C PRO A 417 -23.25 -8.91 -20.71
N PRO A 418 -22.68 -7.70 -20.86
CA PRO A 418 -21.53 -7.28 -20.05
C PRO A 418 -21.81 -7.34 -18.54
N GLY A 419 -22.99 -6.85 -18.12
CA GLY A 419 -23.38 -6.84 -16.70
C GLY A 419 -23.46 -8.24 -16.07
N SER A 420 -23.67 -9.31 -16.85
CA SER A 420 -23.72 -10.65 -16.24
C SER A 420 -22.35 -11.19 -15.82
N LEU A 421 -21.27 -10.65 -16.37
CA LEU A 421 -19.90 -10.96 -15.97
C LEU A 421 -19.45 -10.14 -14.75
N VAL A 422 -19.95 -8.91 -14.57
CA VAL A 422 -19.53 -7.97 -13.52
C VAL A 422 -20.53 -7.90 -12.36
N ASP A 423 -21.79 -7.57 -12.66
CA ASP A 423 -22.82 -7.27 -11.67
C ASP A 423 -23.49 -8.53 -11.12
N ASP A 424 -23.72 -9.52 -11.98
CA ASP A 424 -24.41 -10.77 -11.62
C ASP A 424 -23.48 -11.82 -11.00
N GLY A 425 -22.22 -11.48 -10.74
CA GLY A 425 -21.27 -12.36 -10.05
C GLY A 425 -21.83 -12.93 -8.74
N PRO A 426 -21.38 -14.12 -8.32
CA PRO A 426 -21.77 -14.70 -7.04
C PRO A 426 -21.40 -13.77 -5.88
N VAL A 427 -22.26 -13.71 -4.87
CA VAL A 427 -21.98 -13.00 -3.62
C VAL A 427 -22.29 -13.94 -2.47
N TYR A 428 -21.27 -14.24 -1.68
CA TYR A 428 -21.35 -15.21 -0.60
C TYR A 428 -21.43 -14.51 0.76
N ALA A 429 -22.43 -14.90 1.55
CA ALA A 429 -22.39 -14.72 3.00
C ALA A 429 -21.70 -15.94 3.60
N ARG A 430 -20.36 -15.93 3.61
CA ARG A 430 -19.56 -17.04 4.14
C ARG A 430 -19.84 -17.23 5.64
N PRO A 431 -19.84 -18.47 6.15
CA PRO A 431 -19.92 -18.71 7.59
C PRO A 431 -18.78 -18.01 8.32
N MET A 432 -19.07 -17.42 9.49
CA MET A 432 -18.07 -16.78 10.35
C MET A 432 -18.13 -17.40 11.73
N ARG A 433 -16.97 -17.69 12.32
CA ARG A 433 -16.85 -18.18 13.69
C ARG A 433 -15.55 -17.67 14.29
N GLU A 434 -15.64 -17.06 15.46
CA GLU A 434 -14.46 -16.65 16.23
C GLU A 434 -13.48 -17.83 16.40
N PRO A 435 -12.17 -17.64 16.17
CA PRO A 435 -11.17 -18.69 16.35
C PRO A 435 -11.17 -19.26 17.78
N ALA A 436 -11.22 -20.58 17.90
CA ALA A 436 -11.40 -21.26 19.19
C ALA A 436 -10.22 -21.06 20.16
N ASP A 437 -9.04 -20.74 19.63
CA ASP A 437 -7.81 -20.52 20.38
C ASP A 437 -7.62 -19.06 20.82
N LEU A 438 -8.42 -18.11 20.31
CA LEU A 438 -8.25 -16.67 20.57
C LEU A 438 -8.27 -16.33 22.06
N ILE A 439 -9.17 -16.95 22.83
CA ILE A 439 -9.28 -16.73 24.27
C ILE A 439 -8.02 -17.16 25.04
N LEU A 440 -7.38 -18.25 24.60
CA LEU A 440 -6.15 -18.76 25.23
C LEU A 440 -4.95 -17.89 24.81
N LEU A 441 -4.92 -17.50 23.53
CA LEU A 441 -3.91 -16.59 23.01
C LEU A 441 -3.93 -15.25 23.76
N GLN A 442 -5.12 -14.67 23.99
CA GLN A 442 -5.27 -13.40 24.70
C GLN A 442 -5.00 -13.49 26.20
N ALA A 443 -5.14 -14.68 26.80
CA ALA A 443 -4.81 -14.90 28.21
C ALA A 443 -3.30 -14.99 28.45
N ASP A 444 -2.52 -15.39 27.46
CA ASP A 444 -1.06 -15.57 27.55
C ASP A 444 -0.31 -14.23 27.38
N ARG A 445 -0.32 -13.42 28.43
CA ARG A 445 0.13 -12.01 28.38
C ARG A 445 1.64 -11.84 28.48
N ALA A 446 2.24 -11.14 27.52
CA ALA A 446 3.65 -10.79 27.54
C ALA A 446 4.05 -9.93 28.76
N GLU A 447 3.09 -9.22 29.37
CA GLU A 447 3.35 -8.47 30.59
C GLU A 447 3.79 -9.36 31.77
N THR A 448 3.56 -10.67 31.72
CA THR A 448 3.99 -11.61 32.76
C THR A 448 5.38 -12.20 32.53
N LEU A 449 5.99 -11.96 31.36
CA LEU A 449 7.30 -12.48 31.00
C LEU A 449 8.42 -11.83 31.83
N PRO A 450 9.56 -12.54 32.02
CA PRO A 450 10.72 -11.97 32.70
C PRO A 450 11.24 -10.71 32.00
N ARG A 451 11.45 -9.64 32.77
CA ARG A 451 11.86 -8.31 32.28
C ARG A 451 13.30 -8.00 32.71
N PRO A 452 14.08 -7.28 31.89
CA PRO A 452 15.36 -6.74 32.32
C PRO A 452 15.15 -5.73 33.46
N ALA A 453 15.91 -5.87 34.54
CA ALA A 453 15.76 -5.07 35.75
C ALA A 453 17.01 -4.25 36.11
N THR A 454 18.13 -4.47 35.41
CA THR A 454 19.40 -3.78 35.66
C THR A 454 19.79 -2.91 34.46
N PRO A 455 20.54 -1.82 34.71
CA PRO A 455 21.29 -1.05 33.70
C PRO A 455 21.84 -1.87 32.52
N ASP A 456 22.70 -2.85 32.82
CA ASP A 456 23.36 -3.68 31.80
C ASP A 456 22.37 -4.53 31.01
N ALA A 457 21.33 -5.08 31.66
CA ALA A 457 20.31 -5.87 30.98
C ALA A 457 19.43 -5.03 30.05
N LEU A 458 19.16 -3.77 30.41
CA LEU A 458 18.44 -2.82 29.54
C LEU A 458 19.27 -2.46 28.31
N ARG A 459 20.58 -2.21 28.53
CA ARG A 459 21.54 -1.97 27.45
C ARG A 459 21.58 -3.16 26.48
N GLU A 460 21.71 -4.38 26.99
CA GLU A 460 21.71 -5.60 26.16
C GLU A 460 20.39 -5.78 25.41
N THR A 461 19.25 -5.49 26.06
CA THR A 461 17.93 -5.57 25.42
C THR A 461 17.83 -4.61 24.24
N LEU A 462 18.30 -3.37 24.41
CA LEU A 462 18.34 -2.40 23.31
C LEU A 462 19.18 -2.90 22.14
N PHE A 463 20.40 -3.40 22.39
CA PHE A 463 21.26 -3.95 21.33
C PHE A 463 20.62 -5.09 20.57
N ARG A 464 19.96 -6.01 21.29
CA ARG A 464 19.27 -7.14 20.67
C ARG A 464 18.11 -6.67 19.80
N MET A 465 17.36 -5.67 20.25
CA MET A 465 16.21 -5.13 19.52
C MET A 465 16.65 -4.38 18.26
N ILE A 466 17.56 -3.41 18.35
CA ILE A 466 18.01 -2.63 17.18
C ILE A 466 18.73 -3.48 16.13
N ALA A 467 19.29 -4.63 16.52
CA ALA A 467 19.90 -5.60 15.61
C ALA A 467 18.91 -6.65 15.09
N SER A 468 17.65 -6.63 15.52
CA SER A 468 16.64 -7.60 15.08
C SER A 468 16.17 -7.33 13.65
N PRO A 469 15.75 -8.35 12.89
CA PRO A 469 15.32 -8.16 11.51
C PRO A 469 14.18 -7.16 11.32
N ASN A 470 13.29 -6.97 12.30
CA ASN A 470 12.16 -6.04 12.19
C ASN A 470 12.48 -4.59 12.61
N LEU A 471 13.58 -4.37 13.34
CA LEU A 471 13.94 -3.04 13.86
C LEU A 471 15.29 -2.52 13.34
N CYS A 472 16.06 -3.32 12.59
CA CYS A 472 17.34 -2.89 12.04
C CYS A 472 17.20 -1.97 10.81
N ASP A 473 18.30 -1.37 10.42
CA ASP A 473 18.38 -0.48 9.26
C ASP A 473 17.87 -1.15 7.96
N ARG A 474 17.09 -0.39 7.19
CA ARG A 474 16.50 -0.81 5.90
C ARG A 474 17.30 -0.38 4.68
N THR A 475 18.51 0.20 4.85
CA THR A 475 19.28 0.76 3.73
C THR A 475 19.62 -0.31 2.70
N TRP A 476 19.92 -1.56 3.10
CA TRP A 476 20.17 -2.65 2.16
C TRP A 476 19.04 -2.85 1.15
N VAL A 477 17.78 -2.66 1.56
CA VAL A 477 16.62 -2.71 0.64
C VAL A 477 16.51 -1.40 -0.14
N THR A 478 16.42 -0.28 0.58
CA THR A 478 16.02 1.01 0.02
C THR A 478 17.10 1.68 -0.85
N GLU A 479 18.38 1.33 -0.71
CA GLU A 479 19.47 1.86 -1.54
C GLU A 479 19.41 1.36 -2.99
N GLN A 480 18.63 0.31 -3.24
CA GLN A 480 18.39 -0.25 -4.57
C GLN A 480 17.27 0.49 -5.32
N TYR A 481 16.57 1.42 -4.66
CA TYR A 481 15.47 2.20 -5.22
C TYR A 481 15.91 3.64 -5.45
N ASP A 482 15.53 4.22 -6.60
CA ASP A 482 15.61 5.66 -6.79
C ASP A 482 14.63 6.37 -5.84
N ARG A 483 15.03 7.53 -5.32
CA ARG A 483 14.20 8.39 -4.46
C ARG A 483 14.25 9.87 -4.84
N TYR A 484 14.88 10.23 -5.95
CA TYR A 484 15.18 11.61 -6.34
C TYR A 484 14.63 12.02 -7.71
N VAL A 485 14.33 11.06 -8.59
CA VAL A 485 13.81 11.32 -9.92
C VAL A 485 12.56 12.20 -9.85
N LEU A 486 12.39 13.07 -10.86
CA LEU A 486 11.46 14.21 -10.89
C LEU A 486 11.80 15.39 -9.95
N GLY A 487 12.75 15.26 -9.01
CA GLY A 487 13.27 16.37 -8.20
C GLY A 487 12.29 16.93 -7.15
N ASN A 488 11.22 16.19 -6.85
CA ASN A 488 10.13 16.63 -5.98
C ASN A 488 10.06 15.91 -4.63
N THR A 489 10.87 14.89 -4.40
CA THR A 489 10.98 14.23 -3.10
C THR A 489 11.57 15.16 -2.06
N VAL A 490 10.87 15.31 -0.94
CA VAL A 490 11.25 16.14 0.20
C VAL A 490 11.69 15.27 1.37
N LEU A 491 10.89 14.25 1.70
CA LEU A 491 11.20 13.20 2.66
C LEU A 491 10.95 11.85 1.99
N ALA A 492 11.78 10.86 2.29
CA ALA A 492 11.67 9.47 1.87
C ALA A 492 12.36 8.60 2.91
N GLN A 493 12.33 7.28 2.75
CA GLN A 493 12.92 6.35 3.72
C GLN A 493 14.34 6.76 4.11
N PRO A 494 14.69 6.65 5.41
CA PRO A 494 13.95 6.07 6.53
C PRO A 494 13.02 7.02 7.31
N GLU A 495 12.61 8.18 6.78
CA GLU A 495 11.67 9.07 7.50
C GLU A 495 10.32 8.37 7.75
N ASP A 496 9.57 8.79 8.78
CA ASP A 496 8.27 8.19 9.16
C ASP A 496 7.26 8.14 7.99
N SER A 497 7.33 9.12 7.09
CA SER A 497 6.43 9.22 5.94
C SER A 497 7.16 9.84 4.73
N GLY A 498 6.81 9.35 3.54
CA GLY A 498 7.27 9.92 2.28
C GLY A 498 6.54 11.21 1.96
N VAL A 499 7.29 12.28 1.63
CA VAL A 499 6.73 13.60 1.28
C VAL A 499 7.19 14.02 -0.11
N ILE A 500 6.23 14.36 -0.97
CA ILE A 500 6.45 14.85 -2.34
C ILE A 500 5.84 16.25 -2.50
N ARG A 501 6.59 17.17 -3.10
CA ARG A 501 6.07 18.44 -3.59
C ARG A 501 5.29 18.24 -4.89
N ILE A 502 4.05 18.71 -4.95
CA ILE A 502 3.17 18.55 -6.12
C ILE A 502 2.88 19.87 -6.85
N ASP A 503 3.19 21.01 -6.24
CA ASP A 503 3.19 22.32 -6.92
C ASP A 503 4.41 23.14 -6.50
N GLU A 504 5.28 23.45 -7.46
CA GLU A 504 6.49 24.24 -7.24
C GLU A 504 6.20 25.71 -6.88
N ARG A 505 5.02 26.24 -7.25
CA ARG A 505 4.71 27.67 -7.05
C ARG A 505 4.19 27.96 -5.65
N SER A 506 3.27 27.14 -5.16
CA SER A 506 2.73 27.26 -3.82
C SER A 506 3.58 26.56 -2.76
N GLY A 507 4.39 25.58 -3.16
CA GLY A 507 5.05 24.68 -2.22
C GLY A 507 4.16 23.51 -1.78
N LEU A 508 2.91 23.42 -2.23
CA LEU A 508 1.96 22.37 -1.87
C LEU A 508 2.58 20.98 -2.05
N GLY A 509 2.39 20.13 -1.05
CA GLY A 509 2.84 18.75 -1.07
C GLY A 509 1.88 17.78 -0.41
N VAL A 510 2.20 16.51 -0.59
CA VAL A 510 1.50 15.40 0.05
C VAL A 510 2.48 14.53 0.82
N ALA A 511 2.01 14.01 1.94
CA ALA A 511 2.67 13.03 2.78
C ALA A 511 1.91 11.71 2.69
N LEU A 512 2.60 10.58 2.76
CA LEU A 512 2.00 9.25 2.66
C LEU A 512 2.71 8.27 3.59
N SER A 513 1.94 7.41 4.26
CA SER A 513 2.47 6.28 5.04
C SER A 513 1.67 5.04 4.73
N VAL A 514 2.25 3.87 4.98
CA VAL A 514 1.65 2.54 4.84
C VAL A 514 2.09 1.67 6.01
N ASP A 515 1.13 1.12 6.74
CA ASP A 515 1.40 0.42 8.00
C ASP A 515 0.48 -0.80 8.16
N GLY A 516 0.99 -1.90 8.72
CA GLY A 516 0.23 -3.15 8.80
C GLY A 516 0.81 -4.23 9.71
N ASN A 517 0.69 -4.07 11.04
CA ASN A 517 1.17 -5.05 12.01
C ASN A 517 0.26 -6.29 12.12
N GLY A 518 0.67 -7.38 11.47
CA GLY A 518 -0.07 -8.64 11.47
C GLY A 518 -0.15 -9.34 12.84
N ARG A 519 0.81 -9.10 13.75
CA ARG A 519 0.75 -9.70 15.11
C ARG A 519 -0.36 -9.09 15.93
N TYR A 520 -0.52 -7.76 15.88
CA TYR A 520 -1.63 -7.09 16.56
C TYR A 520 -2.98 -7.56 16.01
N ALA A 521 -3.12 -7.64 14.69
CA ALA A 521 -4.35 -8.14 14.06
C ALA A 521 -4.61 -9.63 14.32
N ARG A 522 -3.57 -10.43 14.59
CA ARG A 522 -3.72 -11.83 15.04
C ARG A 522 -4.25 -11.93 16.48
N LEU A 523 -3.84 -11.02 17.36
CA LEU A 523 -4.28 -10.96 18.75
C LEU A 523 -5.70 -10.38 18.88
N ASP A 524 -6.04 -9.38 18.09
CA ASP A 524 -7.39 -8.81 17.97
C ASP A 524 -7.52 -8.15 16.58
N PRO A 525 -8.26 -8.74 15.61
CA PRO A 525 -8.34 -8.20 14.26
C PRO A 525 -9.03 -6.83 14.20
N TYR A 526 -9.96 -6.53 15.10
CA TYR A 526 -10.64 -5.24 15.12
C TYR A 526 -9.70 -4.15 15.64
N GLN A 527 -9.09 -4.37 16.81
CA GLN A 527 -8.17 -3.39 17.44
C GLN A 527 -6.85 -3.29 16.67
N GLY A 528 -6.31 -4.40 16.20
CA GLY A 528 -5.08 -4.44 15.39
C GLY A 528 -5.22 -3.66 14.09
N THR A 529 -6.38 -3.73 13.42
CA THR A 529 -6.63 -2.90 12.23
C THR A 529 -6.76 -1.42 12.59
N LYS A 530 -7.39 -1.08 13.72
CA LYS A 530 -7.42 0.31 14.20
C LYS A 530 -6.02 0.83 14.56
N LEU A 531 -5.13 -0.02 15.06
CA LEU A 531 -3.73 0.33 15.32
C LEU A 531 -2.96 0.59 14.02
N ALA A 532 -3.11 -0.24 13.00
CA ALA A 532 -2.50 0.01 11.69
C ALA A 532 -2.96 1.36 11.09
N LEU A 533 -4.26 1.69 11.21
CA LEU A 533 -4.77 3.02 10.84
C LEU A 533 -4.15 4.14 11.69
N ALA A 534 -4.06 3.94 13.00
CA ALA A 534 -3.52 4.93 13.94
C ALA A 534 -2.04 5.23 13.69
N GLU A 535 -1.25 4.19 13.41
CA GLU A 535 0.16 4.30 13.06
C GLU A 535 0.36 5.04 11.73
N ALA A 536 -0.31 4.63 10.66
CA ALA A 536 -0.25 5.34 9.37
C ALA A 536 -0.71 6.79 9.47
N TYR A 537 -1.76 7.06 10.26
CA TYR A 537 -2.21 8.42 10.54
C TYR A 537 -1.12 9.24 11.23
N ARG A 538 -0.49 8.66 12.24
CA ARG A 538 0.53 9.32 13.05
C ARG A 538 1.83 9.54 12.29
N ASN A 539 2.28 8.58 11.50
CA ASN A 539 3.45 8.68 10.62
C ASN A 539 3.31 9.82 9.60
N VAL A 540 2.11 10.01 9.05
CA VAL A 540 1.80 11.20 8.25
C VAL A 540 1.84 12.47 9.11
N ALA A 541 1.19 12.45 10.28
CA ALA A 541 1.04 13.65 11.11
C ALA A 541 2.35 14.17 11.72
N VAL A 542 3.31 13.30 12.07
CA VAL A 542 4.63 13.72 12.60
C VAL A 542 5.44 14.52 11.60
N THR A 543 5.18 14.40 10.30
CA THR A 543 5.79 15.27 9.28
C THR A 543 5.24 16.70 9.27
N GLY A 544 4.19 16.97 10.05
CA GLY A 544 3.42 18.21 10.04
C GLY A 544 2.27 18.22 9.02
N ALA A 545 2.09 17.14 8.25
CA ALA A 545 1.00 17.02 7.30
C ALA A 545 -0.33 16.74 8.00
N LYS A 546 -1.44 17.21 7.42
CA LYS A 546 -2.79 16.85 7.88
C LYS A 546 -3.29 15.61 7.15
N PRO A 547 -3.58 14.49 7.82
CA PRO A 547 -4.19 13.31 7.20
C PRO A 547 -5.60 13.60 6.66
N ILE A 548 -5.95 13.03 5.49
CA ILE A 548 -7.21 13.33 4.80
C ILE A 548 -7.93 12.13 4.17
N ALA A 549 -7.23 11.03 3.88
CA ALA A 549 -7.80 9.92 3.12
C ALA A 549 -7.04 8.62 3.36
N VAL A 550 -7.72 7.50 3.13
CA VAL A 550 -7.20 6.15 3.41
C VAL A 550 -7.31 5.26 2.18
N THR A 551 -6.28 4.45 1.92
CA THR A 551 -6.32 3.27 1.05
C THR A 551 -5.98 2.02 1.87
N ASN A 552 -6.30 0.82 1.38
CA ASN A 552 -5.98 -0.40 2.12
C ASN A 552 -5.71 -1.59 1.21
N CYS A 553 -4.89 -2.53 1.69
CA CYS A 553 -4.73 -3.85 1.11
C CYS A 553 -4.93 -4.93 2.18
N LEU A 554 -6.01 -5.68 2.06
CA LEU A 554 -6.44 -6.67 3.04
C LEU A 554 -5.91 -8.05 2.66
N ASN A 555 -4.85 -8.52 3.33
CA ASN A 555 -4.24 -9.82 3.07
C ASN A 555 -4.66 -10.85 4.12
N PHE A 556 -5.34 -11.92 3.69
CA PHE A 556 -5.92 -12.94 4.55
C PHE A 556 -5.79 -14.35 3.93
N GLY A 557 -5.96 -15.38 4.76
CA GLY A 557 -6.06 -16.78 4.33
C GLY A 557 -7.34 -17.07 3.52
N SER A 558 -7.74 -18.33 3.45
CA SER A 558 -8.95 -18.74 2.70
C SER A 558 -10.23 -18.22 3.38
N PRO A 559 -11.14 -17.54 2.65
CA PRO A 559 -12.42 -17.07 3.17
C PRO A 559 -13.43 -18.21 3.38
N GLU A 560 -13.05 -19.45 3.02
CA GLU A 560 -13.85 -20.64 3.29
C GLU A 560 -13.67 -21.16 4.72
N ASP A 561 -12.58 -20.78 5.40
CA ASP A 561 -12.41 -21.02 6.82
C ASP A 561 -13.22 -19.99 7.64
N PRO A 562 -14.16 -20.44 8.50
CA PRO A 562 -14.99 -19.52 9.28
C PRO A 562 -14.21 -18.62 10.24
N GLY A 563 -13.06 -19.06 10.74
CA GLY A 563 -12.14 -18.30 11.58
C GLY A 563 -11.48 -17.17 10.82
N VAL A 564 -10.93 -17.45 9.64
CA VAL A 564 -10.32 -16.44 8.77
C VAL A 564 -11.35 -15.42 8.30
N MET A 565 -12.53 -15.88 7.89
CA MET A 565 -13.61 -14.99 7.45
C MET A 565 -14.09 -14.07 8.59
N TRP A 566 -14.15 -14.58 9.83
CA TRP A 566 -14.46 -13.76 11.01
C TRP A 566 -13.38 -12.71 11.25
N GLN A 567 -12.10 -13.08 11.19
CA GLN A 567 -10.99 -12.13 11.34
C GLN A 567 -11.04 -11.03 10.27
N PHE A 568 -11.31 -11.37 9.01
CA PHE A 568 -11.49 -10.39 7.93
C PHE A 568 -12.65 -9.44 8.19
N ALA A 569 -13.81 -9.97 8.58
CA ALA A 569 -14.99 -9.15 8.85
C ALA A 569 -14.75 -8.15 9.99
N GLU A 570 -14.05 -8.59 11.04
CA GLU A 570 -13.67 -7.74 12.19
C GLU A 570 -12.62 -6.69 11.80
N ALA A 571 -11.65 -7.04 10.95
CA ALA A 571 -10.67 -6.09 10.43
C ALA A 571 -11.33 -4.99 9.58
N VAL A 572 -12.19 -5.36 8.63
CA VAL A 572 -12.96 -4.40 7.81
C VAL A 572 -13.83 -3.51 8.70
N ARG A 573 -14.48 -4.09 9.71
CA ARG A 573 -15.28 -3.33 10.70
C ARG A 573 -14.40 -2.34 11.48
N GLY A 574 -13.21 -2.77 11.92
CA GLY A 574 -12.23 -1.94 12.62
C GLY A 574 -11.78 -0.74 11.80
N LEU A 575 -11.41 -0.97 10.54
CA LEU A 575 -11.01 0.10 9.62
C LEU A 575 -12.17 1.06 9.33
N ALA A 576 -13.37 0.55 9.03
CA ALA A 576 -14.53 1.38 8.73
C ALA A 576 -14.94 2.26 9.93
N ASP A 577 -15.00 1.68 11.13
CA ASP A 577 -15.30 2.42 12.37
C ASP A 577 -14.19 3.46 12.65
N GLY A 578 -12.92 3.11 12.45
CA GLY A 578 -11.80 4.01 12.67
C GLY A 578 -11.78 5.20 11.71
N CYS A 579 -12.00 4.97 10.41
CA CYS A 579 -12.14 6.01 9.40
C CYS A 579 -13.32 6.95 9.70
N GLN A 580 -14.45 6.40 10.15
CA GLN A 580 -15.59 7.20 10.58
C GLN A 580 -15.26 8.07 11.79
N GLU A 581 -14.55 7.54 12.79
CA GLU A 581 -14.13 8.24 14.01
C GLU A 581 -13.14 9.38 13.71
N LEU A 582 -12.13 9.12 12.86
CA LEU A 582 -11.12 10.12 12.47
C LEU A 582 -11.64 11.13 11.43
N GLY A 583 -12.76 10.85 10.77
CA GLY A 583 -13.31 11.71 9.72
C GLY A 583 -12.54 11.68 8.40
N ILE A 584 -11.83 10.58 8.10
CA ILE A 584 -11.07 10.39 6.85
C ILE A 584 -11.59 9.16 6.09
N PRO A 585 -12.10 9.31 4.85
CA PRO A 585 -12.73 8.21 4.14
C PRO A 585 -11.72 7.24 3.53
N VAL A 586 -12.14 5.97 3.38
CA VAL A 586 -11.47 5.01 2.50
C VAL A 586 -11.83 5.36 1.05
N THR A 587 -10.83 5.59 0.21
CA THR A 587 -11.00 6.02 -1.19
C THR A 587 -11.04 4.83 -2.15
N GLY A 588 -10.40 3.72 -1.76
CA GLY A 588 -10.28 2.47 -2.51
C GLY A 588 -9.35 1.50 -1.79
N GLY A 589 -9.10 0.34 -2.40
CA GLY A 589 -8.20 -0.66 -1.85
C GLY A 589 -8.24 -1.98 -2.61
N ASN A 590 -7.58 -3.00 -2.04
CA ASN A 590 -7.47 -4.34 -2.60
C ASN A 590 -7.74 -5.41 -1.53
N VAL A 591 -8.19 -6.59 -1.94
CA VAL A 591 -8.33 -7.76 -1.06
C VAL A 591 -7.60 -8.93 -1.67
N SER A 592 -6.67 -9.49 -0.90
CA SER A 592 -5.95 -10.72 -1.23
C SER A 592 -6.35 -11.82 -0.26
N PHE A 593 -7.14 -12.77 -0.74
CA PHE A 593 -7.49 -13.98 -0.01
C PHE A 593 -6.59 -15.15 -0.41
N TYR A 594 -6.77 -16.30 0.26
CA TYR A 594 -6.03 -17.54 -0.02
C TYR A 594 -4.51 -17.46 0.20
N ASN A 595 -4.04 -16.51 1.02
CA ASN A 595 -2.67 -16.47 1.49
C ASN A 595 -2.46 -17.54 2.57
N GLN A 596 -2.37 -18.80 2.15
CA GLN A 596 -2.13 -19.94 3.03
C GLN A 596 -1.48 -21.11 2.28
N THR A 597 -0.66 -21.87 3.01
CA THR A 597 -0.05 -23.11 2.51
C THR A 597 -0.59 -24.28 3.30
N GLY A 598 -1.25 -25.23 2.62
CA GLY A 598 -2.01 -26.27 3.31
C GLY A 598 -3.08 -25.66 4.24
N ALA A 599 -3.03 -26.02 5.52
CA ALA A 599 -3.95 -25.51 6.55
C ALA A 599 -3.43 -24.26 7.30
N ALA A 600 -2.19 -23.83 7.05
CA ALA A 600 -1.58 -22.71 7.76
C ALA A 600 -1.80 -21.41 6.98
N ALA A 601 -2.68 -20.55 7.51
CA ALA A 601 -2.85 -19.19 7.02
C ALA A 601 -1.81 -18.23 7.61
N ILE A 602 -1.51 -17.18 6.85
CA ILE A 602 -0.79 -16.02 7.37
C ILE A 602 -1.55 -15.40 8.56
N HIS A 603 -0.88 -14.54 9.32
CA HIS A 603 -1.61 -13.62 10.19
C HIS A 603 -2.53 -12.71 9.37
N PRO A 604 -3.69 -12.28 9.92
CA PRO A 604 -4.46 -11.19 9.32
C PRO A 604 -3.57 -9.97 9.10
N THR A 605 -3.42 -9.49 7.87
CA THR A 605 -2.50 -8.37 7.57
C THR A 605 -3.24 -7.30 6.75
N PRO A 606 -4.06 -6.47 7.43
CA PRO A 606 -4.65 -5.29 6.82
C PRO A 606 -3.59 -4.19 6.74
N VAL A 607 -3.05 -3.97 5.54
CA VAL A 607 -2.12 -2.87 5.27
C VAL A 607 -2.94 -1.61 5.02
N VAL A 608 -2.70 -0.55 5.77
CA VAL A 608 -3.46 0.71 5.70
C VAL A 608 -2.52 1.81 5.21
N GLY A 609 -2.89 2.48 4.11
CA GLY A 609 -2.18 3.65 3.61
C GLY A 609 -2.94 4.93 3.93
N VAL A 610 -2.25 5.95 4.45
CA VAL A 610 -2.87 7.25 4.80
C VAL A 610 -2.21 8.37 4.02
N LEU A 611 -3.01 9.17 3.31
CA LEU A 611 -2.58 10.38 2.61
C LEU A 611 -2.80 11.60 3.49
N GLY A 612 -1.81 12.51 3.54
CA GLY A 612 -1.92 13.84 4.13
C GLY A 612 -1.47 14.95 3.20
N ILE A 613 -1.81 16.20 3.56
CA ILE A 613 -1.45 17.41 2.81
C ILE A 613 -0.58 18.32 3.67
N LEU A 614 0.39 18.97 3.01
CA LEU A 614 1.16 20.11 3.50
C LEU A 614 0.90 21.31 2.58
N ASP A 615 0.49 22.44 3.15
CA ASP A 615 0.28 23.67 2.38
C ASP A 615 1.59 24.18 1.75
N ASP A 616 2.71 24.03 2.46
CA ASP A 616 4.06 24.22 1.96
C ASP A 616 4.98 23.12 2.50
N VAL A 617 5.58 22.34 1.60
CA VAL A 617 6.55 21.30 1.96
C VAL A 617 7.78 21.84 2.67
N ALA A 618 8.07 23.14 2.65
CA ALA A 618 9.18 23.73 3.42
C ALA A 618 8.97 23.65 4.93
N GLU A 619 7.73 23.51 5.40
CA GLU A 619 7.35 23.42 6.82
C GLU A 619 7.45 21.99 7.38
N ARG A 620 7.79 21.01 6.54
CA ARG A 620 7.94 19.60 6.91
C ARG A 620 8.84 19.36 8.14
N VAL A 621 8.46 18.42 8.99
CA VAL A 621 9.24 18.02 10.16
C VAL A 621 9.91 16.66 9.91
N PRO A 622 11.25 16.56 10.00
CA PRO A 622 11.98 15.31 9.84
C PRO A 622 12.07 14.51 11.16
N MET A 623 12.32 13.20 11.09
CA MET A 623 12.46 12.32 12.26
C MET A 623 13.74 12.58 13.08
N GLY A 624 14.81 12.99 12.38
CA GLY A 624 16.16 13.03 12.93
C GLY A 624 16.47 14.31 13.70
N PHE A 625 17.08 14.17 14.88
CA PHE A 625 17.48 15.31 15.70
C PHE A 625 18.32 16.31 14.91
N ALA A 626 17.93 17.58 14.94
CA ALA A 626 18.59 18.62 14.17
C ALA A 626 20.02 18.89 14.67
N LEU A 627 20.94 19.08 13.73
CA LEU A 627 22.28 19.58 14.05
C LEU A 627 22.17 21.02 14.56
N ARG A 628 22.68 21.25 15.76
CA ARG A 628 22.70 22.58 16.40
C ARG A 628 24.13 23.12 16.44
N PRO A 629 24.32 24.46 16.38
CA PRO A 629 25.63 25.07 16.64
C PRO A 629 26.21 24.64 17.99
N ALA A 630 27.53 24.60 18.11
CA ALA A 630 28.20 24.17 19.33
C ALA A 630 27.73 25.00 20.55
N GLY A 631 27.29 24.30 21.61
CA GLY A 631 26.76 24.92 22.83
C GLY A 631 25.24 25.18 22.81
N GLU A 632 24.58 24.97 21.68
CA GLU A 632 23.11 24.91 21.57
C GLU A 632 22.62 23.45 21.63
N HIS A 633 21.39 23.28 22.08
CA HIS A 633 20.68 22.01 22.13
C HIS A 633 19.19 22.29 21.96
N ASP A 634 18.45 21.28 21.50
CA ASP A 634 17.01 21.27 21.59
C ASP A 634 16.59 20.58 22.88
N LEU A 635 15.41 20.93 23.38
CA LEU A 635 14.74 20.17 24.44
C LEU A 635 14.00 19.00 23.80
N ILE A 636 14.11 17.82 24.38
CA ILE A 636 13.42 16.62 23.93
C ILE A 636 12.18 16.42 24.79
N PHE A 637 11.03 16.29 24.14
CA PHE A 637 9.75 16.00 24.78
C PHE A 637 9.19 14.66 24.30
N LEU A 638 8.61 13.90 25.23
CA LEU A 638 7.73 12.78 24.93
C LEU A 638 6.29 13.26 24.97
N LEU A 639 5.53 12.96 23.92
CA LEU A 639 4.10 13.21 23.82
C LEU A 639 3.32 11.91 24.06
N GLY A 640 2.17 12.03 24.71
CA GLY A 640 1.27 10.92 25.04
C GLY A 640 1.65 10.17 26.32
N GLU A 641 1.02 9.01 26.54
CA GLU A 641 1.16 8.24 27.79
C GLU A 641 1.70 6.85 27.53
N THR A 642 2.78 6.47 28.24
CA THR A 642 3.27 5.10 28.22
C THR A 642 2.45 4.22 29.17
N ARG A 643 1.99 3.07 28.66
CA ARG A 643 1.30 2.05 29.46
C ARG A 643 2.14 0.78 29.56
N ASN A 644 1.70 -0.17 30.38
CA ASN A 644 2.35 -1.49 30.44
C ASN A 644 1.71 -2.41 29.38
N GLU A 645 1.96 -2.10 28.11
CA GLU A 645 1.45 -2.80 26.93
C GLU A 645 2.65 -3.42 26.21
N LEU A 646 2.83 -4.74 26.35
CA LEU A 646 3.99 -5.50 25.84
C LEU A 646 3.56 -6.68 24.98
N SER A 647 2.28 -7.01 24.98
CA SER A 647 1.72 -8.13 24.24
C SER A 647 1.70 -7.83 22.75
N GLY A 648 2.28 -8.75 21.96
CA GLY A 648 2.48 -8.57 20.51
C GLY A 648 3.70 -7.74 20.12
N SER A 649 4.49 -7.26 21.08
CA SER A 649 5.59 -6.33 20.81
C SER A 649 6.84 -6.97 20.24
N GLU A 650 7.69 -6.15 19.61
CA GLU A 650 9.00 -6.60 19.15
C GLU A 650 9.88 -7.09 20.31
N TRP A 651 9.77 -6.50 21.50
CA TRP A 651 10.49 -7.05 22.66
C TRP A 651 10.02 -8.48 23.01
N ALA A 652 8.71 -8.72 23.04
CA ALA A 652 8.14 -10.04 23.36
C ALA A 652 8.58 -11.08 22.32
N TRP A 653 8.58 -10.70 21.04
CA TRP A 653 9.04 -11.55 19.96
C TRP A 653 10.55 -11.80 19.99
N VAL A 654 11.37 -10.75 19.95
CA VAL A 654 12.83 -10.83 19.84
C VAL A 654 13.47 -11.50 21.05
N THR A 655 12.94 -11.28 22.25
CA THR A 655 13.54 -11.82 23.48
C THR A 655 12.98 -13.19 23.86
N HIS A 656 11.68 -13.44 23.63
CA HIS A 656 11.01 -14.63 24.15
C HIS A 656 10.39 -15.51 23.07
N GLY A 657 10.38 -15.10 21.79
CA GLY A 657 9.66 -15.78 20.72
C GLY A 657 8.15 -15.86 21.01
N HIS A 658 7.62 -14.86 21.72
CA HIS A 658 6.27 -14.89 22.28
C HIS A 658 5.28 -14.10 21.43
N LEU A 659 4.12 -14.72 21.16
CA LEU A 659 2.94 -14.07 20.62
C LEU A 659 1.73 -14.47 21.47
N GLY A 660 1.21 -13.51 22.23
CA GLY A 660 0.05 -13.70 23.10
C GLY A 660 -0.30 -12.40 23.83
N GLY A 661 -1.46 -12.38 24.47
CA GLY A 661 -2.02 -11.22 25.16
C GLY A 661 -2.95 -10.39 24.28
N VAL A 662 -3.10 -9.11 24.62
CA VAL A 662 -3.94 -8.16 23.87
C VAL A 662 -3.07 -7.04 23.31
N PRO A 663 -3.32 -6.58 22.06
CA PRO A 663 -2.50 -5.52 21.49
C PRO A 663 -2.66 -4.19 22.26
N PRO A 664 -1.78 -3.19 22.02
CA PRO A 664 -1.89 -1.87 22.64
C PRO A 664 -3.29 -1.26 22.48
N ARG A 665 -3.75 -0.51 23.49
CA ARG A 665 -5.08 0.11 23.40
C ARG A 665 -5.03 1.34 22.47
N VAL A 666 -5.74 1.26 21.36
CA VAL A 666 -5.98 2.39 20.45
C VAL A 666 -7.00 3.38 21.05
N ASP A 667 -6.73 4.67 20.86
CA ASP A 667 -7.62 5.78 21.20
C ASP A 667 -7.50 6.84 20.09
N LEU A 668 -8.38 6.76 19.09
CA LEU A 668 -8.26 7.57 17.87
C LEU A 668 -8.54 9.06 18.12
N ALA A 669 -9.31 9.41 19.16
CA ALA A 669 -9.47 10.79 19.58
C ALA A 669 -8.13 11.38 20.08
N ARG A 670 -7.32 10.59 20.79
CA ARG A 670 -5.96 10.99 21.17
C ARG A 670 -5.01 11.06 19.99
N GLU A 671 -5.12 10.14 19.03
CA GLU A 671 -4.34 10.21 17.77
C GLU A 671 -4.65 11.49 16.99
N GLN A 672 -5.93 11.84 16.86
CA GLN A 672 -6.35 13.07 16.20
C GLN A 672 -5.84 14.31 16.94
N ALA A 673 -5.94 14.36 18.28
CA ALA A 673 -5.43 15.46 19.07
C ALA A 673 -3.90 15.61 18.95
N LEU A 674 -3.17 14.50 18.90
CA LEU A 674 -1.73 14.48 18.65
C LEU A 674 -1.41 14.98 17.24
N GLY A 675 -2.13 14.52 16.21
CA GLY A 675 -1.92 14.97 14.83
C GLY A 675 -2.20 16.46 14.64
N ASP A 676 -3.29 16.97 15.21
CA ASP A 676 -3.62 18.40 15.20
C ASP A 676 -2.55 19.25 15.92
N LEU A 677 -2.01 18.74 17.04
CA LEU A 677 -0.90 19.37 17.75
C LEU A 677 0.35 19.43 16.87
N LEU A 678 0.74 18.33 16.24
CA LEU A 678 1.95 18.21 15.44
C LEU A 678 1.90 19.11 14.20
N ALA A 679 0.77 19.10 13.48
CA ALA A 679 0.56 19.97 12.32
C ALA A 679 0.64 21.46 12.69
N GLU A 680 -0.01 21.86 13.78
CA GLU A 680 0.06 23.26 14.23
C GLU A 680 1.47 23.63 14.73
N ALA A 681 2.11 22.76 15.51
CA ALA A 681 3.46 22.99 16.03
C ALA A 681 4.52 23.09 14.91
N ALA A 682 4.38 22.29 13.85
CA ALA A 682 5.19 22.40 12.64
C ALA A 682 5.00 23.78 11.97
N ARG A 683 3.75 24.15 11.71
CA ARG A 683 3.36 25.41 11.06
C ARG A 683 3.86 26.66 11.79
N VAL A 684 3.88 26.65 13.12
CA VAL A 684 4.41 27.76 13.93
C VAL A 684 5.91 27.64 14.27
N GLY A 685 6.61 26.68 13.66
CA GLY A 685 8.06 26.49 13.82
C GLY A 685 8.49 26.13 15.23
N HIS A 686 7.67 25.35 15.95
CA HIS A 686 7.98 24.88 17.31
C HIS A 686 8.74 23.55 17.34
N LEU A 687 8.91 22.89 16.19
CA LEU A 687 9.55 21.58 16.08
C LEU A 687 10.77 21.65 15.16
N ASN A 688 11.87 21.05 15.58
CA ASN A 688 13.03 20.77 14.71
C ASN A 688 13.05 19.32 14.23
N SER A 689 12.49 18.40 15.02
CA SER A 689 12.22 17.02 14.64
C SER A 689 11.01 16.46 15.40
N ALA A 690 10.38 15.46 14.81
CA ALA A 690 9.29 14.68 15.40
C ALA A 690 9.35 13.28 14.81
N HIS A 691 9.22 12.26 15.65
CA HIS A 691 9.28 10.86 15.25
C HIS A 691 8.25 10.08 16.07
N ASP A 692 7.53 9.18 15.42
CA ASP A 692 6.53 8.34 16.04
C ASP A 692 7.15 7.34 17.04
N LEU A 693 6.29 6.74 17.88
CA LEU A 693 6.67 5.63 18.76
C LEU A 693 5.82 4.41 18.39
N SER A 694 6.38 3.56 17.57
CA SER A 694 5.78 2.33 17.03
C SER A 694 6.50 1.10 17.60
N ASP A 695 6.92 0.18 16.73
CA ASP A 695 7.65 -1.04 17.07
C ASP A 695 8.95 -0.72 17.83
N GLY A 696 9.20 -1.42 18.94
CA GLY A 696 10.36 -1.19 19.80
C GLY A 696 10.26 0.00 20.76
N GLY A 697 9.27 0.87 20.60
CA GLY A 697 8.94 1.96 21.52
C GLY A 697 9.99 3.07 21.61
N LEU A 698 9.98 3.83 22.72
CA LEU A 698 10.81 5.03 22.89
C LEU A 698 12.31 4.78 22.64
N ALA A 699 12.83 3.64 23.06
CA ALA A 699 14.25 3.34 22.92
C ALA A 699 14.66 3.21 21.45
N GLN A 700 13.81 2.58 20.62
CA GLN A 700 14.01 2.48 19.18
C GLN A 700 13.97 3.88 18.55
N SER A 701 12.91 4.66 18.80
CA SER A 701 12.76 6.00 18.25
C SER A 701 13.93 6.92 18.60
N LEU A 702 14.47 6.83 19.82
CA LEU A 702 15.66 7.60 20.20
C LEU A 702 16.91 7.18 19.43
N VAL A 703 17.11 5.88 19.20
CA VAL A 703 18.23 5.39 18.40
C VAL A 703 18.10 5.89 16.97
N GLU A 704 16.94 5.74 16.34
CA GLU A 704 16.68 6.18 14.97
C GLU A 704 16.86 7.70 14.81
N SER A 705 16.25 8.51 15.69
CA SER A 705 16.41 9.97 15.69
C SER A 705 17.87 10.40 15.86
N CYS A 706 18.65 9.69 16.69
CA CYS A 706 20.07 10.00 16.89
C CYS A 706 20.92 9.62 15.67
N LEU A 707 20.73 8.41 15.14
CA LEU A 707 21.52 7.87 14.03
C LEU A 707 21.25 8.60 12.72
N ARG A 708 20.02 9.08 12.50
CA ARG A 708 19.61 9.76 11.26
C ARG A 708 20.54 10.90 10.85
N ARG A 709 21.06 11.66 11.83
CA ARG A 709 21.96 12.81 11.61
C ARG A 709 23.24 12.77 12.45
N GLY A 710 23.47 11.69 13.19
CA GLY A 710 24.62 11.54 14.09
C GLY A 710 24.59 12.53 15.26
N VAL A 711 23.41 12.87 15.78
CA VAL A 711 23.24 13.78 16.91
C VAL A 711 22.89 12.97 18.15
N GLY A 712 23.69 13.09 19.21
CA GLY A 712 23.44 12.37 20.46
C GLY A 712 22.27 12.95 21.24
N ALA A 713 21.90 12.27 22.31
CA ALA A 713 20.86 12.74 23.23
C ALA A 713 21.18 12.31 24.66
N ARG A 714 20.78 13.16 25.61
CA ARG A 714 20.79 12.83 27.04
C ARG A 714 19.37 12.91 27.56
N ILE A 715 18.83 11.79 28.00
CA ILE A 715 17.48 11.71 28.56
C ILE A 715 17.49 11.22 30.01
N ALA A 716 16.50 11.66 30.78
CA ALA A 716 16.19 11.17 32.10
C ALA A 716 14.79 10.56 32.10
N LEU A 717 14.66 9.38 32.70
CA LEU A 717 13.38 8.73 32.85
C LEU A 717 12.67 9.25 34.11
N PRO A 718 11.35 9.44 34.09
CA PRO A 718 10.60 9.80 35.29
C PRO A 718 10.63 8.67 36.31
N ASP A 719 10.60 9.03 37.60
CA ASP A 719 10.51 8.05 38.69
C ASP A 719 9.20 7.25 38.65
N ARG A 720 8.12 7.82 38.09
CA ARG A 720 6.79 7.23 37.92
C ARG A 720 6.05 7.81 36.72
N PHE A 721 5.22 7.00 36.08
CA PHE A 721 4.28 7.41 35.02
C PHE A 721 2.88 6.81 35.29
N THR A 722 1.87 7.24 34.53
CA THR A 722 0.42 7.04 34.81
C THR A 722 0.03 5.61 35.20
N THR A 723 0.66 4.58 34.63
CA THR A 723 0.31 3.17 34.89
C THR A 723 1.52 2.28 35.26
N GLY A 724 2.60 2.84 35.81
CA GLY A 724 3.75 2.02 36.21
C GLY A 724 4.97 2.80 36.69
N SER A 725 6.01 2.05 37.10
CA SER A 725 7.32 2.61 37.46
C SER A 725 8.42 1.57 37.21
N LEU A 726 8.86 1.42 35.96
CA LEU A 726 10.07 0.66 35.60
C LEU A 726 10.71 1.29 34.35
N PRO A 727 12.02 1.56 34.35
CA PRO A 727 12.76 2.01 33.16
C PRO A 727 12.47 1.19 31.91
N PHE A 728 12.38 -0.14 32.06
CA PHE A 728 12.06 -1.06 30.97
C PHE A 728 10.75 -0.71 30.24
N VAL A 729 9.64 -0.55 30.98
CA VAL A 729 8.33 -0.30 30.37
C VAL A 729 8.32 1.05 29.66
N TYR A 730 8.95 2.05 30.27
CA TYR A 730 9.03 3.39 29.68
C TYR A 730 9.81 3.41 28.35
N LEU A 731 10.85 2.58 28.26
CA LEU A 731 11.72 2.48 27.09
C LEU A 731 11.14 1.61 25.97
N PHE A 732 10.51 0.47 26.29
CA PHE A 732 10.23 -0.59 25.31
C PHE A 732 8.74 -0.91 25.12
N SER A 733 7.82 -0.24 25.80
CA SER A 733 6.39 -0.41 25.51
C SER A 733 6.01 0.32 24.23
N GLU A 734 5.11 -0.28 23.46
CA GLU A 734 4.63 0.17 22.15
C GLU A 734 3.22 0.80 22.25
N SER A 735 2.93 1.50 23.36
CA SER A 735 1.67 2.26 23.49
C SER A 735 1.48 3.24 22.32
N ALA A 736 0.27 3.25 21.76
CA ALA A 736 -0.14 4.13 20.66
C ALA A 736 -0.34 5.60 21.12
N ALA A 737 -0.58 6.51 20.16
CA ALA A 737 -0.75 7.95 20.35
C ALA A 737 0.42 8.64 21.06
N ARG A 738 1.64 8.32 20.64
CA ARG A 738 2.89 8.88 21.17
C ARG A 738 3.86 9.27 20.07
N ALA A 739 4.64 10.32 20.34
CA ALA A 739 5.73 10.79 19.50
C ALA A 739 6.83 11.40 20.38
N VAL A 740 8.07 11.34 19.93
CA VAL A 740 9.20 12.08 20.50
C VAL A 740 9.49 13.28 19.62
N VAL A 741 9.67 14.46 20.22
CA VAL A 741 9.90 15.69 19.48
C VAL A 741 11.10 16.47 20.03
N SER A 742 11.83 17.17 19.16
CA SER A 742 12.85 18.14 19.56
C SER A 742 12.33 19.57 19.35
N VAL A 743 12.38 20.37 20.41
CA VAL A 743 11.87 21.73 20.46
C VAL A 743 13.05 22.69 20.63
N PRO A 744 13.21 23.69 19.74
CA PRO A 744 14.27 24.68 19.87
C PRO A 744 14.13 25.50 21.14
N ARG A 745 15.26 25.91 21.71
CA ARG A 745 15.28 26.74 22.92
C ARG A 745 14.51 28.05 22.72
N GLY A 746 13.76 28.44 23.74
CA GLY A 746 12.90 29.63 23.73
C GLY A 746 11.46 29.33 23.31
N HIS A 747 11.20 28.15 22.73
CA HIS A 747 9.85 27.73 22.29
C HIS A 747 9.15 26.86 23.33
N GLU A 748 9.81 26.45 24.41
CA GLU A 748 9.31 25.45 25.36
C GLU A 748 7.97 25.83 26.01
N LYS A 749 7.81 27.11 26.38
CA LYS A 749 6.59 27.59 27.01
C LYS A 749 5.42 27.64 26.02
N ALA A 750 5.69 28.04 24.79
CA ALA A 750 4.67 28.12 23.75
C ALA A 750 4.23 26.70 23.34
N PHE A 751 5.19 25.80 23.15
CA PHE A 751 4.92 24.41 22.82
C PHE A 751 4.13 23.68 23.92
N THR A 752 4.54 23.80 25.18
CA THR A 752 3.82 23.16 26.31
C THR A 752 2.42 23.75 26.53
N ALA A 753 2.23 25.04 26.27
CA ALA A 753 0.90 25.66 26.26
C ALA A 753 0.01 25.10 25.15
N LEU A 754 0.57 24.92 23.94
CA LEU A 754 -0.14 24.31 22.81
C LEU A 754 -0.51 22.85 23.11
N CYS A 755 0.38 22.07 23.73
CA CYS A 755 0.07 20.71 24.20
C CYS A 755 -1.12 20.71 25.16
N ALA A 756 -1.14 21.64 26.13
CA ALA A 756 -2.23 21.76 27.10
C ALA A 756 -3.55 22.18 26.44
N GLU A 757 -3.52 23.09 25.45
CA GLU A 757 -4.70 23.49 24.67
C GLU A 757 -5.29 22.31 23.90
N ARG A 758 -4.44 21.46 23.31
CA ARG A 758 -4.86 20.25 22.57
C ARG A 758 -5.16 19.06 23.48
N GLY A 759 -4.92 19.16 24.78
CA GLY A 759 -5.14 18.08 25.74
C GLY A 759 -4.18 16.90 25.58
N VAL A 760 -2.99 17.12 24.99
CA VAL A 760 -1.98 16.09 24.77
C VAL A 760 -0.99 16.06 25.94
N PRO A 761 -0.85 14.93 26.65
CA PRO A 761 0.16 14.78 27.69
C PRO A 761 1.57 15.02 27.14
N VAL A 762 2.39 15.77 27.87
CA VAL A 762 3.74 16.15 27.45
C VAL A 762 4.71 16.04 28.62
N GLU A 763 5.87 15.45 28.37
CA GLU A 763 6.94 15.30 29.35
C GLU A 763 8.27 15.74 28.76
N ALA A 764 8.98 16.65 29.45
CA ALA A 764 10.34 17.02 29.08
C ALA A 764 11.30 15.91 29.56
N ILE A 765 11.86 15.15 28.63
CA ILE A 765 12.67 13.98 28.94
C ILE A 765 14.17 14.23 28.80
N GLY A 766 14.61 15.28 28.12
CA GLY A 766 16.04 15.48 27.92
C GLY A 766 16.43 16.60 26.96
N VAL A 767 17.64 16.48 26.43
CA VAL A 767 18.21 17.42 25.45
C VAL A 767 19.00 16.69 24.38
N THR A 768 19.07 17.29 23.18
CA THR A 768 20.01 16.83 22.15
C THR A 768 21.44 17.23 22.50
N ASP A 769 22.42 16.46 22.05
CA ASP A 769 23.85 16.75 22.20
C ASP A 769 24.61 16.44 20.92
N SER A 770 24.89 17.47 20.12
CA SER A 770 25.64 17.36 18.86
C SER A 770 27.14 17.13 19.06
N THR A 771 27.67 17.14 20.29
CA THR A 771 29.11 17.07 20.57
C THR A 771 29.57 15.78 21.23
N ALA A 772 28.70 15.13 22.01
CA ALA A 772 29.09 13.97 22.80
C ALA A 772 29.17 12.67 21.99
N GLY A 773 28.41 12.54 20.90
CA GLY A 773 28.39 11.31 20.10
C GLY A 773 27.87 10.09 20.85
N VAL A 774 26.99 10.29 21.83
CA VAL A 774 26.39 9.23 22.66
C VAL A 774 24.88 9.40 22.80
N LEU A 775 24.18 8.29 23.00
CA LEU A 775 22.84 8.23 23.58
C LEU A 775 22.98 7.86 25.07
N GLU A 776 22.66 8.78 25.96
CA GLU A 776 22.67 8.58 27.41
C GLU A 776 21.23 8.50 27.93
N VAL A 777 20.91 7.38 28.58
CA VAL A 777 19.72 7.22 29.43
C VAL A 777 20.17 7.26 30.87
N ARG A 778 20.01 8.43 31.51
CA ARG A 778 20.61 8.74 32.81
C ARG A 778 20.26 7.69 33.86
N GLY A 779 21.29 7.14 34.49
CA GLY A 779 21.17 6.11 35.53
C GLY A 779 20.83 4.71 35.01
N GLN A 780 20.71 4.52 33.68
CA GLN A 780 20.48 3.22 33.04
C GLN A 780 21.67 2.83 32.16
N PHE A 781 22.00 3.58 31.11
CA PHE A 781 23.13 3.24 30.24
C PHE A 781 23.59 4.45 29.40
N GLU A 782 24.81 4.36 28.90
CA GLU A 782 25.39 5.26 27.89
C GLU A 782 25.98 4.40 26.77
N ILE A 783 25.66 4.75 25.52
CA ILE A 783 26.12 4.01 24.33
C ILE A 783 26.60 5.00 23.28
N GLY A 784 27.77 4.73 22.69
CA GLY A 784 28.29 5.54 21.58
C GLY A 784 27.45 5.36 20.31
N LEU A 785 27.27 6.44 19.55
CA LEU A 785 26.50 6.38 18.29
C LEU A 785 27.13 5.45 17.26
N ASP A 786 28.46 5.29 17.27
CA ASP A 786 29.14 4.33 16.38
C ASP A 786 28.80 2.89 16.74
N GLU A 787 28.75 2.56 18.04
CA GLU A 787 28.36 1.23 18.51
C GLU A 787 26.89 0.92 18.18
N LEU A 788 26.01 1.91 18.34
CA LEU A 788 24.60 1.78 17.91
C LEU A 788 24.50 1.58 16.40
N ARG A 789 25.25 2.35 15.61
CA ARG A 789 25.23 2.25 14.15
C ARG A 789 25.72 0.89 13.66
N ASP A 790 26.79 0.38 14.24
CA ASP A 790 27.33 -0.94 13.89
C ASP A 790 26.29 -2.04 14.14
N ALA A 791 25.61 -2.02 15.29
CA ALA A 791 24.56 -2.98 15.60
C ALA A 791 23.31 -2.81 14.71
N TYR A 792 22.88 -1.57 14.48
CA TYR A 792 21.67 -1.25 13.72
C TYR A 792 21.79 -1.56 12.23
N THR A 793 22.96 -1.37 11.63
CA THR A 793 23.17 -1.50 10.17
C THR A 793 23.64 -2.88 9.72
N ALA A 794 24.12 -3.72 10.63
CA ALA A 794 24.80 -4.96 10.26
C ALA A 794 23.87 -6.08 9.77
N THR A 795 22.64 -6.15 10.27
CA THR A 795 21.80 -7.36 10.18
C THR A 795 21.44 -7.76 8.75
N LEU A 796 20.80 -6.89 7.96
CA LEU A 796 20.38 -7.25 6.60
C LEU A 796 21.58 -7.51 5.66
N PRO A 797 22.65 -6.68 5.66
CA PRO A 797 23.85 -6.99 4.88
C PRO A 797 24.52 -8.32 5.26
N GLN A 798 24.51 -8.72 6.54
CA GLN A 798 25.06 -10.01 6.95
C GLN A 798 24.20 -11.19 6.47
N LEU A 799 22.87 -11.04 6.49
CA LEU A 799 21.94 -12.07 6.04
C LEU A 799 21.92 -12.22 4.51
N PHE A 800 22.01 -11.11 3.76
CA PHE A 800 21.73 -11.09 2.32
C PHE A 800 22.85 -10.54 1.43
N GLY A 801 23.85 -9.85 1.98
CA GLY A 801 24.93 -9.19 1.22
C GLY A 801 26.00 -10.13 0.65
N GLY A 802 25.95 -11.43 0.95
CA GLY A 802 26.84 -12.46 0.40
C GLY A 802 26.21 -13.35 -0.67
N ALA A 803 24.92 -13.16 -1.00
CA ALA A 803 24.28 -13.90 -2.07
C ALA A 803 24.83 -13.42 -3.43
N GLU A 804 25.37 -14.33 -4.24
CA GLU A 804 25.73 -14.01 -5.63
C GLU A 804 24.49 -13.39 -6.31
N VAL A 805 24.68 -12.21 -6.91
CA VAL A 805 23.67 -11.59 -7.77
C VAL A 805 23.27 -12.64 -8.80
N VAL A 806 22.02 -13.10 -8.73
CA VAL A 806 21.46 -13.93 -9.78
C VAL A 806 21.34 -13.02 -11.00
N ASP A 807 22.29 -13.13 -11.93
CA ASP A 807 22.17 -12.53 -13.26
C ASP A 807 20.88 -13.06 -13.89
N VAL A 808 19.80 -12.28 -13.82
CA VAL A 808 18.61 -12.50 -14.63
C VAL A 808 18.94 -11.90 -16.00
N PRO A 809 19.21 -12.72 -17.04
CA PRO A 809 19.51 -12.18 -18.34
C PRO A 809 18.31 -11.37 -18.82
N ALA A 810 18.55 -10.12 -19.22
CA ALA A 810 17.54 -9.30 -19.88
C ALA A 810 16.95 -10.10 -21.07
N PRO A 811 15.63 -10.02 -21.32
CA PRO A 811 15.02 -10.73 -22.43
C PRO A 811 15.75 -10.36 -23.72
N ALA A 812 16.15 -11.38 -24.49
CA ALA A 812 16.84 -11.19 -25.75
C ALA A 812 15.97 -10.33 -26.68
N THR A 813 16.33 -9.06 -26.83
CA THR A 813 15.70 -8.16 -27.81
C THR A 813 16.05 -8.68 -29.19
N GLY A 814 15.15 -9.49 -29.75
CA GLY A 814 15.21 -9.93 -31.14
C GLY A 814 14.93 -8.77 -32.07
N VAL A 815 15.89 -7.85 -32.23
CA VAL A 815 15.90 -6.86 -33.31
C VAL A 815 17.15 -7.11 -34.14
N ALA A 816 17.01 -7.96 -35.15
CA ALA A 816 18.00 -8.06 -36.22
C ALA A 816 17.91 -6.79 -37.08
N GLY A 817 18.75 -5.81 -36.75
CA GLY A 817 18.90 -4.59 -37.51
C GLY A 817 19.98 -3.72 -36.90
N ALA A 818 21.25 -3.99 -37.25
CA ALA A 818 22.37 -3.16 -36.84
C ALA A 818 22.15 -1.73 -37.36
N VAL A 819 21.88 -0.80 -36.45
CA VAL A 819 22.00 0.64 -36.73
C VAL A 819 23.38 1.05 -36.23
N GLU A 820 24.24 1.48 -37.16
CA GLU A 820 25.57 2.01 -36.83
C GLU A 820 25.46 3.15 -35.82
N ALA A 821 26.19 3.03 -34.72
CA ALA A 821 26.31 4.08 -33.70
C ALA A 821 26.98 5.32 -34.32
N VAL A 822 26.25 6.43 -34.37
CA VAL A 822 26.83 7.76 -34.64
C VAL A 822 27.44 8.26 -33.32
N PRO A 823 28.74 8.64 -33.28
CA PRO A 823 29.35 9.10 -32.05
C PRO A 823 28.80 10.47 -31.66
N VAL A 824 28.27 10.55 -30.44
CA VAL A 824 27.80 11.79 -29.81
C VAL A 824 29.03 12.63 -29.45
N ALA A 825 29.17 13.79 -30.09
CA ALA A 825 30.18 14.79 -29.72
C ALA A 825 29.73 15.55 -28.46
N GLU A 826 30.67 15.76 -27.54
CA GLU A 826 30.49 16.54 -26.30
C GLU A 826 29.91 17.94 -26.58
N MET A 827 28.79 18.28 -25.92
CA MET A 827 28.26 19.64 -25.89
C MET A 827 28.68 20.35 -24.59
N ALA A 828 29.55 21.34 -24.72
CA ALA A 828 29.85 22.34 -23.69
C ALA A 828 28.79 23.48 -23.70
N PRO A 829 28.60 24.19 -22.58
CA PRO A 829 27.39 24.98 -22.30
C PRO A 829 27.37 26.33 -23.03
N ILE A 830 26.21 26.72 -23.57
CA ILE A 830 25.98 28.02 -24.20
C ILE A 830 25.37 28.98 -23.17
N GLY A 831 26.22 29.84 -22.60
CA GLY A 831 25.82 31.11 -22.00
C GLY A 831 25.72 32.19 -23.08
N GLY A 832 24.59 32.89 -23.15
CA GLY A 832 24.36 33.95 -24.13
C GLY A 832 24.86 35.32 -23.68
N THR A 833 25.58 36.04 -24.54
CA THR A 833 25.38 37.49 -24.81
C THR A 833 26.18 37.93 -26.05
N PRO A 834 25.76 38.98 -26.79
CA PRO A 834 26.11 39.12 -28.21
C PRO A 834 27.33 40.01 -28.51
N ALA A 835 28.05 39.59 -29.56
CA ALA A 835 28.75 40.34 -30.63
C ALA A 835 29.84 41.40 -30.30
N GLY A 836 31.06 41.15 -30.81
CA GLY A 836 32.07 42.16 -31.13
C GLY A 836 33.50 41.59 -31.32
N PRO A 837 34.21 41.81 -32.44
CA PRO A 837 35.36 40.99 -32.86
C PRO A 837 36.72 41.52 -32.37
N THR A 838 37.73 40.66 -32.21
CA THR A 838 38.98 40.64 -33.00
C THR A 838 40.11 39.82 -32.37
N ALA A 839 40.81 39.09 -33.26
CA ALA A 839 42.24 38.82 -33.31
C ALA A 839 42.94 37.88 -32.30
N SER A 840 43.35 36.73 -32.87
CA SER A 840 44.71 36.15 -32.87
C SER A 840 45.38 35.68 -31.57
N GLY A 841 45.93 34.46 -31.62
CA GLY A 841 47.25 34.20 -31.03
C GLY A 841 47.36 32.96 -30.15
N GLU A 842 47.58 31.82 -30.80
CA GLU A 842 48.54 30.76 -30.45
C GLU A 842 49.00 30.54 -28.99
N ALA A 843 48.76 29.30 -28.57
CA ALA A 843 49.76 28.31 -28.16
C ALA A 843 50.23 28.21 -26.70
N ALA A 844 49.97 26.99 -26.19
CA ALA A 844 50.90 26.06 -25.55
C ALA A 844 51.26 26.22 -24.07
N GLY A 845 51.11 25.10 -23.36
CA GLY A 845 52.14 24.63 -22.45
C GLY A 845 51.71 24.36 -21.00
N SER A 846 51.15 23.17 -20.78
CA SER A 846 51.48 22.22 -19.70
C SER A 846 51.99 22.74 -18.32
N VAL A 847 51.19 22.51 -17.27
CA VAL A 847 51.36 21.52 -16.15
C VAL A 847 52.81 21.38 -15.57
N PRO A 848 53.10 21.21 -14.25
CA PRO A 848 52.27 20.64 -13.16
C PRO A 848 52.36 21.25 -11.72
N THR A 849 51.42 20.78 -10.89
CA THR A 849 51.42 20.42 -9.45
C THR A 849 52.66 20.67 -8.54
N VAL A 850 52.45 21.11 -7.28
CA VAL A 850 52.40 20.28 -6.03
C VAL A 850 52.41 21.17 -4.76
N ALA A 851 51.45 20.87 -3.88
CA ALA A 851 51.34 20.91 -2.40
C ALA A 851 52.27 21.72 -1.44
N GLY A 852 51.60 22.21 -0.38
CA GLY A 852 52.07 22.31 1.03
C GLY A 852 52.80 23.63 1.38
N SER A 853 52.59 24.35 2.47
CA SER A 853 51.91 24.15 3.76
C SER A 853 52.00 25.48 4.57
N VAL A 854 50.99 25.73 5.43
CA VAL A 854 50.87 26.53 6.69
C VAL A 854 52.23 26.91 7.37
N PRO A 855 52.44 28.00 8.18
CA PRO A 855 51.49 28.59 9.16
C PRO A 855 51.59 30.09 9.59
N THR A 856 50.54 30.52 10.32
CA THR A 856 50.44 31.46 11.48
C THR A 856 51.10 32.85 11.52
N GLY A 857 50.31 33.85 11.95
CA GLY A 857 50.79 35.11 12.55
C GLY A 857 49.64 35.97 13.09
N ASP A 858 49.60 36.08 14.42
CA ASP A 858 48.61 36.75 15.30
C ASP A 858 48.43 38.27 15.09
N LEU A 859 47.28 38.82 15.50
CA LEU A 859 47.13 39.73 16.67
C LEU A 859 45.77 40.46 16.74
N GLU A 860 45.19 40.40 17.94
CA GLU A 860 44.04 41.16 18.50
C GLU A 860 44.33 42.69 18.55
N ALA A 861 43.46 43.67 18.89
CA ALA A 861 42.24 43.72 19.71
C ALA A 861 41.53 45.12 19.58
N ALA A 862 40.24 45.14 19.95
CA ALA A 862 39.54 46.10 20.84
C ALA A 862 39.31 47.59 20.42
N SER A 863 38.06 48.01 20.18
CA SER A 863 37.11 48.69 21.14
C SER A 863 37.07 50.22 20.93
N ALA A 864 36.03 51.04 21.19
CA ALA A 864 34.73 50.96 21.87
C ALA A 864 33.86 52.20 21.53
N GLY A 865 32.53 52.10 21.75
CA GLY A 865 31.58 53.17 22.15
C GLY A 865 31.15 54.19 21.08
N GLY A 866 29.89 54.61 20.91
CA GLY A 866 28.64 54.51 21.67
C GLY A 866 27.84 55.80 21.44
N THR A 867 26.50 55.75 21.58
CA THR A 867 25.48 56.84 21.72
C THR A 867 24.44 57.06 20.58
N THR A 868 23.17 56.85 20.96
CA THR A 868 21.88 57.40 20.46
C THR A 868 21.69 58.84 20.99
N PRO A 869 20.75 59.74 20.51
CA PRO A 869 19.30 59.46 20.32
C PRO A 869 18.46 60.30 19.28
N ALA A 870 17.22 59.82 19.04
CA ALA A 870 15.92 60.48 18.80
C ALA A 870 15.72 61.74 17.89
N THR A 871 14.72 61.70 16.98
CA THR A 871 13.53 62.62 16.82
C THR A 871 12.77 62.40 15.47
N GLU A 872 11.46 62.11 15.49
CA GLU A 872 10.29 62.92 14.99
C GLU A 872 10.23 63.16 13.45
N ARG A 873 9.14 63.04 12.65
CA ARG A 873 7.66 63.14 12.70
C ARG A 873 7.08 62.53 11.39
N ALA A 874 5.93 61.83 11.33
CA ALA A 874 4.53 62.30 11.14
C ALA A 874 4.32 63.21 9.89
N ALA A 875 3.28 63.13 9.03
CA ALA A 875 2.03 62.37 8.93
C ALA A 875 1.30 62.72 7.59
N THR A 876 0.09 62.14 7.40
CA THR A 876 -1.09 62.55 6.58
C THR A 876 -1.26 61.89 5.20
N GLY A 877 -2.43 61.36 4.79
CA GLY A 877 -3.79 61.27 5.36
C GLY A 877 -4.71 60.40 4.45
N ALA A 878 -5.68 59.66 5.03
CA ALA A 878 -7.15 59.86 4.96
C ALA A 878 -7.83 59.29 3.68
N ASP A 879 -8.98 58.60 3.67
CA ASP A 879 -10.00 58.23 4.68
C ASP A 879 -10.97 57.14 4.13
N PRO A 880 -11.86 56.56 4.98
CA PRO A 880 -12.69 55.37 4.72
C PRO A 880 -14.22 55.65 4.55
N VAL A 881 -15.05 54.61 4.38
CA VAL A 881 -16.52 54.68 4.58
C VAL A 881 -17.02 53.50 5.42
N ASP A 882 -17.89 53.88 6.35
CA ASP A 882 -18.48 53.24 7.52
C ASP A 882 -19.87 52.65 7.22
N ARG A 883 -20.34 51.69 8.03
CA ARG A 883 -21.77 51.55 8.39
C ARG A 883 -21.99 50.58 9.58
N ALA A 884 -22.54 51.16 10.64
CA ALA A 884 -22.94 50.55 11.90
C ALA A 884 -24.49 50.28 11.98
N PRO A 885 -24.98 49.61 13.05
CA PRO A 885 -26.29 48.90 13.13
C PRO A 885 -27.34 49.58 14.05
N VAL A 886 -28.63 49.20 13.94
CA VAL A 886 -29.71 49.45 14.95
C VAL A 886 -30.85 48.39 14.81
N PRO A 887 -31.59 48.01 15.90
CA PRO A 887 -32.42 46.79 16.04
C PRO A 887 -33.94 47.05 16.05
N THR A 888 -34.78 45.98 16.09
CA THR A 888 -36.15 46.01 16.69
C THR A 888 -36.73 44.61 16.94
N GLU A 889 -37.40 44.48 18.09
CA GLU A 889 -38.27 43.39 18.57
C GLU A 889 -39.56 43.22 17.73
N ALA A 890 -40.12 42.00 17.70
CA ALA A 890 -41.58 41.72 17.80
C ALA A 890 -41.91 40.21 17.65
N GLU A 891 -42.32 39.57 18.75
CA GLU A 891 -43.41 38.57 18.77
C GLU A 891 -44.73 39.32 19.12
N PRO A 892 -45.97 38.76 19.10
CA PRO A 892 -46.39 37.35 18.95
C PRO A 892 -47.60 37.13 17.99
N ALA A 893 -47.93 35.87 17.66
CA ALA A 893 -49.31 35.47 17.35
C ALA A 893 -49.53 33.98 17.62
N ALA A 894 -50.24 33.70 18.70
CA ALA A 894 -50.97 32.45 18.90
C ALA A 894 -52.27 32.50 18.10
N ASP A 895 -52.70 31.37 17.52
CA ASP A 895 -54.07 30.93 17.77
C ASP A 895 -54.26 29.43 17.61
N ALA A 896 -55.04 28.90 18.55
CA ALA A 896 -55.43 27.51 18.71
C ALA A 896 -56.85 27.30 18.16
N HIS A 897 -57.21 26.03 17.95
CA HIS A 897 -58.55 25.39 17.89
C HIS A 897 -58.57 24.37 16.73
N SER A 898 -59.03 23.13 16.85
CA SER A 898 -59.96 22.52 17.81
C SER A 898 -59.94 20.99 17.66
N LYS A 899 -59.89 20.25 18.78
CA LYS A 899 -60.56 18.93 18.96
C LYS A 899 -62.08 19.14 19.03
N PRO A 900 -62.97 18.17 18.72
CA PRO A 900 -63.27 16.97 19.56
C PRO A 900 -63.59 15.69 18.72
N THR A 901 -63.62 14.44 19.21
CA THR A 901 -64.44 13.74 20.24
C THR A 901 -63.84 12.33 20.48
N ALA A 902 -63.51 11.85 21.71
CA ALA A 902 -64.31 11.04 22.67
C ALA A 902 -65.01 9.79 22.07
N ALA A 903 -65.02 8.55 22.60
CA ALA A 903 -64.80 7.92 23.92
C ALA A 903 -64.52 6.38 23.72
N GLY A 904 -64.10 5.54 24.68
CA GLY A 904 -63.96 5.69 26.13
C GLY A 904 -63.38 4.45 26.85
N ASP A 905 -63.29 4.62 28.18
CA ASP A 905 -63.22 3.70 29.35
C ASP A 905 -62.14 2.59 29.45
N GLY A 906 -61.45 2.37 30.58
CA GLY A 906 -61.58 2.97 31.91
C GLY A 906 -60.58 2.40 32.96
N THR A 907 -60.66 2.99 34.17
CA THR A 907 -60.25 2.51 35.52
C THR A 907 -58.74 2.30 35.81
N ALA A 908 -58.11 3.18 36.61
CA ALA A 908 -57.89 3.11 38.09
C ALA A 908 -56.71 2.19 38.48
N ALA A 909 -55.77 2.45 39.39
CA ALA A 909 -55.58 3.44 40.46
C ALA A 909 -54.18 3.24 41.12
N VAL A 910 -53.55 4.35 41.57
CA VAL A 910 -52.84 4.57 42.87
C VAL A 910 -51.41 4.00 43.12
N ASP A 911 -50.45 4.93 43.28
CA ASP A 911 -49.46 5.19 44.37
C ASP A 911 -48.96 4.02 45.27
N ALA A 912 -47.77 3.99 45.91
CA ALA A 912 -46.64 4.89 46.14
C ALA A 912 -45.48 4.12 46.84
N GLN A 913 -44.26 4.65 46.71
CA GLN A 913 -43.15 4.78 47.69
C GLN A 913 -42.83 3.69 48.75
N GLY A 914 -41.53 3.35 48.86
CA GLY A 914 -40.79 3.65 50.10
C GLY A 914 -40.01 2.54 50.83
N ALA A 915 -38.68 2.77 50.92
CA ALA A 915 -37.81 2.61 52.10
C ALA A 915 -37.11 1.28 52.45
N SER A 916 -35.99 1.47 53.16
CA SER A 916 -34.79 0.65 53.32
C SER A 916 -34.61 0.00 54.70
N ALA A 917 -33.63 -0.93 54.73
CA ALA A 917 -32.68 -1.27 55.83
C ALA A 917 -33.09 -2.30 56.89
N ALA A 918 -32.20 -3.28 57.14
CA ALA A 918 -31.58 -3.58 58.45
C ALA A 918 -30.63 -4.81 58.40
N ASP A 919 -29.53 -4.70 59.15
CA ASP A 919 -28.45 -5.67 59.44
C ASP A 919 -28.88 -6.92 60.24
N GLY A 920 -28.00 -7.94 60.27
CA GLY A 920 -27.96 -8.91 61.38
C GLY A 920 -27.10 -10.16 61.16
N ASP A 921 -25.84 -10.13 61.66
CA ASP A 921 -24.98 -11.30 61.92
C ASP A 921 -25.58 -12.22 63.00
N THR A 922 -25.40 -13.55 62.88
CA THR A 922 -24.72 -14.41 63.88
C THR A 922 -24.71 -15.91 63.51
N GLU A 923 -23.55 -16.52 63.77
CA GLU A 923 -23.17 -17.92 63.57
C GLU A 923 -23.72 -18.90 64.64
N GLY A 924 -23.68 -20.20 64.27
CA GLY A 924 -23.33 -21.33 65.14
C GLY A 924 -24.34 -22.49 65.14
N SER A 925 -23.99 -23.77 65.19
CA SER A 925 -22.77 -24.58 64.98
C SER A 925 -23.13 -26.04 65.33
N GLY A 926 -22.41 -27.02 64.75
CA GLY A 926 -22.33 -28.44 65.17
C GLY A 926 -22.91 -29.45 64.16
N GLU A 927 -22.24 -30.52 63.70
CA GLU A 927 -20.98 -31.19 64.06
C GLU A 927 -20.42 -32.03 62.87
N ASN A 928 -19.07 -32.07 62.78
CA ASN A 928 -18.06 -33.02 62.25
C ASN A 928 -18.47 -34.43 61.71
N ALA A 929 -17.75 -35.16 60.82
CA ALA A 929 -16.31 -35.41 60.53
C ALA A 929 -16.18 -36.12 59.14
N SER A 930 -15.24 -35.91 58.19
CA SER A 930 -13.75 -35.95 58.12
C SER A 930 -13.15 -37.26 57.54
N THR A 931 -12.43 -37.17 56.39
CA THR A 931 -11.04 -37.68 56.07
C THR A 931 -10.73 -37.46 54.56
N ASP A 932 -9.87 -36.49 54.17
CA ASP A 932 -8.39 -36.51 53.89
C ASP A 932 -7.98 -37.06 52.49
N ARG A 933 -7.52 -36.24 51.52
CA ARG A 933 -6.16 -35.65 51.25
C ARG A 933 -5.07 -36.71 50.99
N ARG A 934 -4.18 -36.60 49.98
CA ARG A 934 -3.51 -35.43 49.36
C ARG A 934 -3.27 -35.67 47.87
#